data_AF-A0A6G0L700-F1
#
_entry.id   AF-A0A6G0L700-F1
#
_cell.length_a   1.000
_cell.length_b   1.000
_cell.length_c   1.000
_cell.angle_alpha   90.00
_cell.angle_beta   90.00
_cell.angle_gamma   90.00
#
_symmetry.space_group_name_H-M   'P 1'
#
loop_
_entity.id
_entity.type
_entity.pdbx_description
1 polymer ?
#
loop_
_entity_poly.entity_id
_entity_poly.type
_entity_poly.pdbx_seq_one_letter_code
_entity_poly.pdbx_strand_id
1 'polypeptide(L)'
;MAPQTFEQKLAHLKREAEHYADYLSDEEVEDEVTSKAHEEADFCNDYSMAVVVGGLPAVDETKHAKLLNVVKKIFGQVGTVVDIHMPFGAGGKTTGFAFVEYAQEAHANDAVRTINNFALDKRHTMLVNKYEDIERFQKTPAQFTAPKVDKFVEPKNLQTWLVDPARRDMFVLRHGSETELFWSDKGELELDYAGDREKTNGKQWCSQYVLWSTQGTYLATFHPQGIALWGGDKYEKVGRFAHKNVKLAVFSPNEKYLITVSETDVESAIIIWDVKTSKMLRAFPAGKPSAVKGEVVQGLMTPFKWSADDKYVARRGKDVISVYELPSMKLLEKKSLRAENVHDFFWSPTDPILAYWASEGNNVPARVSLVELPSRREVRQKNLFNVSDCKLHWHPNGTFLCVKVTRHSKSKKTMYTNFELFRVHEQLVPVDMLEVKENIVAFAWEPKGTRFATVHGEGQQRLNVSFYDMDGGSKSVKEVTLLYTLKDKACSHLYWSPLGNNIVLAGLGEINGQLEFWDASEQQSITVQEHFKCTHVEWDPSGRVVATAVCQPLDNSYYKLTMDNGYTLWTFQGKQLLEEKKDAFYQFLWRPRPRTLLSDEEYNNVVKNLKKFEKRFDQMDRLKERERLAAEKAERNRKEQEFQELLEKRLATATARRAEYVALLDGYDSEDESEYIVQSHTYDDVLEEKEEVMRK
;
A
#
# COMPACT_ATOMS: atom_id res chain seq x y z
N MET A 1 -15.55 35.24 16.55
CA MET A 1 -16.13 34.04 17.18
C MET A 1 -15.78 34.08 18.66
N ALA A 2 -16.77 33.99 19.55
CA ALA A 2 -16.50 34.01 21.00
C ALA A 2 -15.70 32.76 21.42
N PRO A 3 -14.78 32.86 22.38
CA PRO A 3 -14.03 31.70 22.87
C PRO A 3 -14.99 30.72 23.57
N GLN A 4 -14.92 29.46 23.17
CA GLN A 4 -15.71 28.38 23.80
C GLN A 4 -15.40 28.29 25.29
N THR A 5 -16.44 28.19 26.11
CA THR A 5 -16.29 28.06 27.56
C THR A 5 -15.68 26.71 27.94
N PHE A 6 -15.07 26.63 29.12
CA PHE A 6 -14.49 25.38 29.63
C PHE A 6 -15.52 24.24 29.67
N GLU A 7 -16.77 24.55 30.00
CA GLU A 7 -17.87 23.59 29.98
C GLU A 7 -18.21 23.09 28.57
N GLN A 8 -18.11 23.95 27.55
CA GLN A 8 -18.31 23.53 26.15
C GLN A 8 -17.18 22.64 25.67
N LYS A 9 -15.93 22.92 26.07
CA LYS A 9 -14.79 22.04 25.80
C LYS A 9 -14.90 20.71 26.54
N LEU A 10 -15.33 20.72 27.80
CA LEU A 10 -15.52 19.51 28.59
C LEU A 10 -16.68 18.66 28.04
N ALA A 11 -17.77 19.30 27.58
CA ALA A 11 -18.88 18.61 26.94
C ALA A 11 -18.47 18.01 25.58
N HIS A 12 -17.63 18.71 24.80
CA HIS A 12 -17.05 18.18 23.56
C HIS A 12 -16.15 16.97 23.83
N LEU A 13 -15.25 17.07 24.82
CA LEU A 13 -14.35 16.00 25.20
C LEU A 13 -15.09 14.78 25.76
N LYS A 14 -16.17 14.98 26.52
CA LYS A 14 -17.03 13.88 27.00
C LYS A 14 -17.75 13.18 25.86
N ARG A 15 -18.25 13.94 24.87
CA ARG A 15 -18.91 13.38 23.68
C ARG A 15 -17.93 12.64 22.76
N GLU A 16 -16.70 13.15 22.65
CA GLU A 16 -15.60 12.43 22.00
C GLU A 16 -15.27 11.14 22.74
N ALA A 17 -15.12 11.18 24.07
CA ALA A 17 -14.80 10.02 24.89
C ALA A 17 -15.88 8.92 24.81
N GLU A 18 -17.16 9.29 24.80
CA GLU A 18 -18.29 8.36 24.58
C GLU A 18 -18.25 7.75 23.18
N HIS A 19 -17.95 8.55 22.14
CA HIS A 19 -17.76 8.07 20.78
C HIS A 19 -16.53 7.15 20.64
N TYR A 20 -15.49 7.33 21.45
CA TYR A 20 -14.34 6.42 21.52
C TYR A 20 -14.65 5.14 22.31
N ALA A 21 -15.49 5.20 23.34
CA ALA A 21 -15.87 4.04 24.16
C ALA A 21 -16.71 3.02 23.36
N ASP A 22 -17.65 3.48 22.52
CA ASP A 22 -18.43 2.61 21.62
C ASP A 22 -17.57 2.01 20.49
N TYR A 23 -16.43 2.61 20.16
CA TYR A 23 -15.49 2.09 19.15
C TYR A 23 -14.48 1.07 19.72
N LEU A 24 -14.37 1.01 21.04
CA LEU A 24 -13.50 0.10 21.81
C LEU A 24 -14.25 -1.14 22.32
N SER A 25 -15.56 -1.27 22.06
CA SER A 25 -16.41 -2.34 22.61
C SER A 25 -16.41 -3.65 21.81
N ASP A 26 -15.76 -3.72 20.64
CA ASP A 26 -15.55 -4.97 19.91
C ASP A 26 -14.24 -5.63 20.40
N GLU A 27 -14.35 -6.36 21.53
CA GLU A 27 -13.41 -7.34 22.12
C GLU A 27 -11.91 -7.09 21.94
N GLU A 28 -11.32 -6.30 22.85
CA GLU A 28 -9.99 -6.49 23.49
C GLU A 28 -9.72 -5.31 24.44
N VAL A 29 -10.47 -5.20 25.54
CA VAL A 29 -10.19 -4.23 26.60
C VAL A 29 -10.43 -4.84 27.98
N GLU A 30 -9.69 -5.90 28.30
CA GLU A 30 -9.44 -6.24 29.70
C GLU A 30 -8.03 -5.82 30.18
N ASP A 31 -7.15 -5.38 29.27
CA ASP A 31 -5.73 -5.10 29.60
C ASP A 31 -5.35 -3.60 29.72
N GLU A 32 -6.08 -2.65 29.12
CA GLU A 32 -5.72 -1.21 29.18
C GLU A 32 -6.41 -0.41 30.31
N VAL A 33 -7.58 -0.84 30.80
CA VAL A 33 -8.26 -0.17 31.92
C VAL A 33 -7.71 -0.65 33.27
N THR A 34 -7.26 -1.90 33.33
CA THR A 34 -6.51 -2.46 34.47
C THR A 34 -5.10 -1.87 34.57
N SER A 35 -4.46 -1.52 33.45
CA SER A 35 -3.14 -0.88 33.45
C SER A 35 -3.20 0.59 33.89
N LYS A 36 -4.17 1.39 33.41
CA LYS A 36 -4.33 2.78 33.90
C LYS A 36 -4.81 2.88 35.35
N ALA A 37 -5.65 1.95 35.81
CA ALA A 37 -6.03 1.88 37.22
C ALA A 37 -4.87 1.41 38.12
N HIS A 38 -3.91 0.64 37.59
CA HIS A 38 -2.62 0.40 38.26
C HIS A 38 -1.73 1.65 38.24
N GLU A 39 -1.56 2.32 37.09
CA GLU A 39 -0.69 3.49 36.95
C GLU A 39 -1.14 4.70 37.78
N GLU A 40 -2.45 4.94 37.96
CA GLU A 40 -2.95 6.01 38.84
C GLU A 40 -2.88 5.67 40.33
N ALA A 41 -2.83 4.37 40.69
CA ALA A 41 -2.57 3.92 42.06
C ALA A 41 -1.05 3.90 42.39
N ASP A 42 -0.21 3.64 41.39
CA ASP A 42 1.26 3.60 41.51
C ASP A 42 1.90 5.00 41.60
N PHE A 43 1.16 6.07 41.29
CA PHE A 43 1.67 7.45 41.40
C PHE A 43 1.83 7.95 42.85
N CYS A 44 1.51 7.13 43.85
CA CYS A 44 1.78 7.40 45.27
C CYS A 44 2.36 6.15 45.97
N ASN A 45 3.69 6.02 45.90
CA ASN A 45 4.58 5.00 46.53
C ASN A 45 4.97 3.79 45.66
N ASP A 46 5.80 4.02 44.63
CA ASP A 46 6.43 2.92 43.88
C ASP A 46 7.52 2.17 44.69
N TYR A 47 7.90 2.67 45.88
CA TYR A 47 9.00 2.15 46.73
C TYR A 47 10.30 1.84 45.95
N SER A 48 10.48 2.43 44.76
CA SER A 48 11.52 2.04 43.81
C SER A 48 12.92 2.40 44.32
N MET A 49 12.99 3.41 45.19
CA MET A 49 14.20 3.85 45.88
C MET A 49 14.48 3.11 47.19
N ALA A 50 13.59 2.20 47.61
CA ALA A 50 13.71 1.44 48.85
C ALA A 50 14.04 -0.04 48.59
N VAL A 51 14.85 -0.61 49.48
CA VAL A 51 15.14 -2.05 49.49
C VAL A 51 14.76 -2.66 50.83
N VAL A 52 14.29 -3.90 50.79
CA VAL A 52 14.00 -4.71 51.98
C VAL A 52 15.19 -5.61 52.24
N VAL A 53 15.78 -5.47 53.43
CA VAL A 53 16.96 -6.19 53.87
C VAL A 53 16.54 -7.20 54.93
N GLY A 54 16.45 -8.47 54.59
CA GLY A 54 16.22 -9.58 55.51
C GLY A 54 17.51 -10.18 56.05
N GLY A 55 17.39 -11.06 57.05
CA GLY A 55 18.53 -11.81 57.61
C GLY A 55 19.39 -11.02 58.62
N LEU A 56 18.86 -9.91 59.15
CA LEU A 56 19.52 -9.12 60.19
C LEU A 56 19.35 -9.76 61.58
N PRO A 57 20.30 -9.58 62.52
CA PRO A 57 20.17 -10.06 63.88
C PRO A 57 18.99 -9.42 64.62
N ALA A 58 18.19 -10.23 65.31
CA ALA A 58 17.14 -9.75 66.20
C ALA A 58 17.73 -9.24 67.52
N VAL A 59 17.72 -7.92 67.74
CA VAL A 59 18.37 -7.24 68.87
C VAL A 59 17.37 -6.47 69.72
N ASP A 60 17.69 -6.28 70.99
CA ASP A 60 16.93 -5.39 71.90
C ASP A 60 17.26 -3.90 71.64
N GLU A 61 16.50 -3.01 72.26
CA GLU A 61 16.64 -1.56 72.14
C GLU A 61 18.04 -1.05 72.50
N THR A 62 18.73 -1.70 73.45
CA THR A 62 20.08 -1.31 73.88
C THR A 62 21.14 -1.54 72.79
N LYS A 63 20.92 -2.53 71.92
CA LYS A 63 21.83 -2.90 70.82
C LYS A 63 21.37 -2.39 69.45
N HIS A 64 20.13 -1.92 69.34
CA HIS A 64 19.54 -1.38 68.12
C HIS A 64 20.41 -0.30 67.46
N ALA A 65 20.83 0.72 68.23
CA ALA A 65 21.64 1.83 67.70
C ALA A 65 22.99 1.36 67.12
N LYS A 66 23.57 0.29 67.68
CA LYS A 66 24.82 -0.29 67.16
C LYS A 66 24.57 -1.01 65.83
N LEU A 67 23.52 -1.83 65.75
CA LEU A 67 23.17 -2.54 64.52
C LEU A 67 22.78 -1.58 63.40
N LEU A 68 22.00 -0.54 63.70
CA LEU A 68 21.60 0.49 62.75
C LEU A 68 22.82 1.21 62.14
N ASN A 69 23.82 1.54 62.95
CA ASN A 69 25.07 2.14 62.46
C ASN A 69 25.87 1.20 61.54
N VAL A 70 25.85 -0.11 61.81
CA VAL A 70 26.50 -1.11 60.94
C VAL A 70 25.78 -1.19 59.60
N VAL A 71 24.45 -1.30 59.59
CA VAL A 71 23.65 -1.30 58.35
C VAL A 71 23.86 0.00 57.57
N LYS A 72 23.84 1.16 58.25
CA LYS A 72 24.11 2.46 57.63
C LYS A 72 25.48 2.54 56.96
N LYS A 73 26.52 1.97 57.60
CA LYS A 73 27.87 1.94 57.03
C LYS A 73 27.96 1.05 55.79
N ILE A 74 27.29 -0.09 55.79
CA ILE A 74 27.33 -1.04 54.67
C ILE A 74 26.57 -0.48 53.46
N PHE A 75 25.33 -0.05 53.66
CA PHE A 75 24.49 0.50 52.58
C PHE A 75 24.98 1.88 52.12
N GLY A 76 25.62 2.65 53.00
CA GLY A 76 26.30 3.91 52.64
C GLY A 76 27.50 3.75 51.69
N GLN A 77 28.02 2.54 51.47
CA GLN A 77 29.06 2.29 50.46
C GLN A 77 28.51 2.28 49.03
N VAL A 78 27.22 2.01 48.87
CA VAL A 78 26.56 1.93 47.55
C VAL A 78 26.04 3.29 47.11
N GLY A 79 25.54 4.10 48.05
CA GLY A 79 25.04 5.44 47.74
C GLY A 79 24.53 6.19 48.97
N THR A 80 24.01 7.40 48.75
CA THR A 80 23.44 8.23 49.82
C THR A 80 22.14 7.63 50.33
N VAL A 81 22.17 7.10 51.56
CA VAL A 81 21.00 6.58 52.28
C VAL A 81 20.24 7.73 52.93
N VAL A 82 18.94 7.83 52.65
CA VAL A 82 18.01 8.84 53.16
C VAL A 82 17.49 8.42 54.53
N ASP A 83 16.96 7.21 54.64
CA ASP A 83 16.46 6.66 55.89
C ASP A 83 16.70 5.14 56.00
N ILE A 84 16.76 4.66 57.25
CA ILE A 84 16.81 3.23 57.55
C ILE A 84 15.82 2.95 58.67
N HIS A 85 14.77 2.21 58.35
CA HIS A 85 13.75 1.82 59.31
C HIS A 85 13.85 0.33 59.65
N MET A 86 14.12 0.03 60.93
CA MET A 86 14.21 -1.34 61.44
C MET A 86 13.08 -1.58 62.47
N PRO A 87 11.98 -2.26 62.10
CA PRO A 87 10.84 -2.41 62.98
C PRO A 87 11.10 -3.35 64.16
N PHE A 88 10.45 -3.07 65.29
CA PHE A 88 10.41 -3.93 66.47
C PHE A 88 9.19 -4.86 66.42
N GLY A 89 9.40 -6.13 66.77
CA GLY A 89 8.32 -7.09 66.97
C GLY A 89 7.71 -7.01 68.37
N ALA A 90 6.62 -7.75 68.59
CA ALA A 90 5.84 -7.72 69.83
C ALA A 90 6.63 -8.06 71.12
N GLY A 91 7.83 -8.65 71.02
CA GLY A 91 8.68 -9.03 72.15
C GLY A 91 9.79 -8.04 72.51
N GLY A 92 9.74 -6.80 72.01
CA GLY A 92 10.76 -5.77 72.30
C GLY A 92 12.12 -5.98 71.62
N LYS A 93 12.17 -6.86 70.60
CA LYS A 93 13.35 -7.10 69.74
C LYS A 93 13.03 -6.75 68.30
N THR A 94 14.05 -6.42 67.51
CA THR A 94 13.90 -6.17 66.07
C THR A 94 13.41 -7.42 65.32
N THR A 95 12.65 -7.23 64.23
CA THR A 95 12.03 -8.31 63.44
C THR A 95 13.00 -9.06 62.52
N GLY A 96 14.29 -8.66 62.49
CA GLY A 96 15.31 -9.26 61.65
C GLY A 96 15.30 -8.81 60.18
N PHE A 97 14.53 -7.76 59.87
CA PHE A 97 14.60 -7.06 58.59
C PHE A 97 14.62 -5.54 58.77
N ALA A 98 15.06 -4.82 57.74
CA ALA A 98 15.03 -3.36 57.70
C ALA A 98 14.66 -2.87 56.30
N PHE A 99 14.10 -1.67 56.23
CA PHE A 99 13.93 -0.92 55.01
C PHE A 99 15.06 0.08 54.89
N VAL A 100 15.72 0.12 53.74
CA VAL A 100 16.77 1.10 53.44
C VAL A 100 16.31 1.92 52.25
N GLU A 101 16.16 3.22 52.43
CA GLU A 101 15.75 4.16 51.40
C GLU A 101 16.95 4.95 50.89
N TYR A 102 17.14 4.97 49.57
CA TYR A 102 18.19 5.73 48.90
C TYR A 102 17.66 7.03 48.29
N ALA A 103 18.56 7.98 48.06
CA ALA A 103 18.21 9.22 47.35
C ALA A 103 17.98 9.00 45.84
N GLN A 104 18.37 7.85 45.28
CA GLN A 104 18.22 7.53 43.85
C GLN A 104 17.94 6.04 43.67
N GLU A 105 17.06 5.72 42.71
CA GLU A 105 16.68 4.34 42.36
C GLU A 105 17.86 3.49 41.88
N ALA A 106 18.84 4.09 41.19
CA ALA A 106 20.04 3.39 40.74
C ALA A 106 20.81 2.74 41.91
N HIS A 107 20.87 3.40 43.06
CA HIS A 107 21.55 2.87 44.25
C HIS A 107 20.77 1.73 44.91
N ALA A 108 19.43 1.75 44.85
CA ALA A 108 18.60 0.63 45.31
C ALA A 108 18.84 -0.62 44.45
N ASN A 109 18.86 -0.47 43.12
CA ASN A 109 19.22 -1.52 42.17
C ASN A 109 20.63 -2.09 42.43
N ASP A 110 21.61 -1.20 42.66
CA ASP A 110 22.99 -1.61 42.94
C ASP A 110 23.12 -2.31 44.29
N ALA A 111 22.37 -1.91 45.30
CA ALA A 111 22.37 -2.54 46.62
C ALA A 111 21.88 -4.00 46.55
N VAL A 112 20.81 -4.27 45.78
CA VAL A 112 20.34 -5.65 45.52
C VAL A 112 21.41 -6.47 44.83
N ARG A 113 22.13 -5.90 43.86
CA ARG A 113 23.18 -6.62 43.12
C ARG A 113 24.44 -6.89 43.94
N THR A 114 24.82 -5.97 44.82
CA THR A 114 26.15 -5.98 45.47
C THR A 114 26.13 -6.44 46.93
N ILE A 115 25.05 -6.20 47.67
CA ILE A 115 24.93 -6.51 49.10
C ILE A 115 24.11 -7.79 49.33
N ASN A 116 23.30 -8.24 48.37
CA ASN A 116 22.58 -9.49 48.53
C ASN A 116 23.53 -10.68 48.73
N ASN A 117 23.23 -11.55 49.69
CA ASN A 117 24.08 -12.63 50.19
C ASN A 117 25.37 -12.20 50.92
N PHE A 118 25.47 -10.95 51.36
CA PHE A 118 26.59 -10.50 52.18
C PHE A 118 26.48 -11.07 53.62
N ALA A 119 27.49 -11.82 54.05
CA ALA A 119 27.56 -12.37 55.40
C ALA A 119 27.93 -11.26 56.42
N LEU A 120 26.99 -10.89 57.28
CA LEU A 120 27.21 -9.91 58.34
C LEU A 120 28.03 -10.52 59.49
N ASP A 121 27.75 -11.78 59.83
CA ASP A 121 28.53 -12.60 60.75
C ASP A 121 28.42 -14.09 60.38
N LYS A 122 28.93 -15.00 61.23
CA LYS A 122 28.89 -16.45 60.97
C LYS A 122 27.49 -17.06 60.91
N ARG A 123 26.46 -16.34 61.40
CA ARG A 123 25.08 -16.80 61.53
C ARG A 123 24.08 -15.97 60.72
N HIS A 124 24.42 -14.74 60.35
CA HIS A 124 23.52 -13.81 59.68
C HIS A 124 24.06 -13.41 58.31
N THR A 125 23.29 -13.72 57.28
CA THR A 125 23.56 -13.32 55.89
C THR A 125 22.42 -12.43 55.42
N MET A 126 22.76 -11.25 54.89
CA MET A 126 21.77 -10.29 54.44
C MET A 126 21.16 -10.72 53.11
N LEU A 127 19.84 -10.62 53.02
CA LEU A 127 19.05 -10.88 51.82
C LEU A 127 18.42 -9.57 51.40
N VAL A 128 18.85 -9.02 50.27
CA VAL A 128 18.41 -7.69 49.80
C VAL A 128 17.50 -7.87 48.59
N ASN A 129 16.25 -7.44 48.69
CA ASN A 129 15.25 -7.55 47.63
C ASN A 129 14.55 -6.21 47.41
N LYS A 130 14.04 -5.97 46.20
CA LYS A 130 13.09 -4.89 45.96
C LYS A 130 11.73 -5.24 46.56
N TYR A 131 10.96 -4.20 46.89
CA TYR A 131 9.59 -4.38 47.33
C TYR A 131 8.71 -5.02 46.24
N GLU A 132 8.87 -4.59 44.99
CA GLU A 132 8.18 -5.14 43.80
C GLU A 132 8.39 -6.65 43.64
N ASP A 133 9.60 -7.15 43.90
CA ASP A 133 9.91 -8.57 43.77
C ASP A 133 9.11 -9.38 44.81
N ILE A 134 9.01 -8.89 46.04
CA ILE A 134 8.25 -9.54 47.12
C ILE A 134 6.76 -9.62 46.74
N GLU A 135 6.21 -8.53 46.21
CA GLU A 135 4.81 -8.49 45.79
C GLU A 135 4.55 -9.43 44.60
N ARG A 136 5.48 -9.47 43.63
CA ARG A 136 5.42 -10.39 42.49
C ARG A 136 5.43 -11.85 42.94
N PHE A 137 6.30 -12.20 43.89
CA PHE A 137 6.35 -13.56 44.42
C PHE A 137 5.09 -13.91 45.22
N GLN A 138 4.52 -12.96 45.96
CA GLN A 138 3.26 -13.17 46.68
C GLN A 138 2.06 -13.39 45.74
N LYS A 139 2.04 -12.69 44.59
CA LYS A 139 0.99 -12.83 43.55
C LYS A 139 1.18 -14.05 42.65
N THR A 140 2.35 -14.70 42.67
CA THR A 140 2.62 -15.86 41.81
C THR A 140 1.89 -17.11 42.35
N PRO A 141 1.02 -17.76 41.56
CA PRO A 141 0.32 -18.97 41.98
C PRO A 141 1.30 -20.11 42.29
N ALA A 142 1.08 -20.82 43.40
CA ALA A 142 1.93 -21.96 43.81
C ALA A 142 1.85 -23.17 42.86
N GLN A 143 0.83 -23.22 41.99
CA GLN A 143 0.58 -24.32 41.06
C GLN A 143 0.74 -23.86 39.62
N PHE A 144 1.67 -24.47 38.88
CA PHE A 144 1.92 -24.18 37.47
C PHE A 144 0.78 -24.75 36.61
N THR A 145 0.05 -23.87 35.92
CA THR A 145 -0.92 -24.25 34.89
C THR A 145 -0.26 -24.13 33.52
N ALA A 146 -0.10 -25.25 32.81
CA ALA A 146 0.41 -25.22 31.46
C ALA A 146 -0.51 -24.38 30.55
N PRO A 147 0.05 -23.54 29.65
CA PRO A 147 -0.75 -22.78 28.69
C PRO A 147 -1.61 -23.74 27.87
N LYS A 148 -2.89 -23.40 27.67
CA LYS A 148 -3.74 -24.15 26.75
C LYS A 148 -3.21 -23.95 25.34
N VAL A 149 -2.80 -25.03 24.67
CA VAL A 149 -2.46 -24.98 23.25
C VAL A 149 -3.78 -24.98 22.48
N ASP A 150 -4.06 -23.88 21.79
CA ASP A 150 -5.26 -23.77 20.97
C ASP A 150 -5.30 -24.87 19.90
N LYS A 151 -6.49 -25.38 19.61
CA LYS A 151 -6.68 -26.37 18.53
C LYS A 151 -6.26 -25.72 17.21
N PHE A 152 -5.49 -26.46 16.40
CA PHE A 152 -5.12 -26.02 15.07
C PHE A 152 -6.38 -25.79 14.22
N VAL A 153 -6.60 -24.55 13.80
CA VAL A 153 -7.59 -24.18 12.80
C VAL A 153 -6.85 -24.02 11.48
N GLU A 154 -7.29 -24.75 10.45
CA GLU A 154 -6.70 -24.61 9.12
C GLU A 154 -6.84 -23.15 8.65
N PRO A 155 -5.74 -22.50 8.21
CA PRO A 155 -5.80 -21.15 7.71
C PRO A 155 -6.79 -21.06 6.55
N LYS A 156 -7.68 -20.05 6.56
CA LYS A 156 -8.55 -19.78 5.42
C LYS A 156 -7.70 -19.54 4.18
N ASN A 157 -8.08 -20.15 3.05
CA ASN A 157 -7.45 -19.84 1.78
C ASN A 157 -7.81 -18.40 1.38
N LEU A 158 -6.79 -17.53 1.29
CA LEU A 158 -6.96 -16.12 0.94
C LEU A 158 -6.81 -15.86 -0.58
N GLN A 159 -6.48 -16.90 -1.34
CA GLN A 159 -6.17 -16.85 -2.78
C GLN A 159 -7.23 -17.56 -3.63
N THR A 160 -8.41 -17.78 -3.07
CA THR A 160 -9.58 -18.37 -3.72
C THR A 160 -9.97 -17.70 -5.04
N TRP A 161 -9.76 -16.39 -5.15
CA TRP A 161 -9.99 -15.64 -6.39
C TRP A 161 -9.12 -16.12 -7.57
N LEU A 162 -7.95 -16.74 -7.32
CA LEU A 162 -7.10 -17.34 -8.37
C LEU A 162 -7.74 -18.59 -9.00
N VAL A 163 -8.65 -19.24 -8.28
CA VAL A 163 -9.36 -20.44 -8.76
C VAL A 163 -10.71 -20.12 -9.39
N ASP A 164 -11.00 -18.84 -9.66
CA ASP A 164 -12.22 -18.42 -10.37
C ASP A 164 -12.34 -19.19 -11.70
N PRO A 165 -13.43 -19.95 -11.90
CA PRO A 165 -13.58 -20.82 -13.07
C PRO A 165 -13.68 -20.02 -14.38
N ALA A 166 -14.11 -18.75 -14.31
CA ALA A 166 -14.19 -17.82 -15.42
C ALA A 166 -12.86 -17.08 -15.70
N ARG A 167 -11.86 -17.21 -14.81
CA ARG A 167 -10.52 -16.58 -14.87
C ARG A 167 -10.59 -15.06 -15.03
N ARG A 168 -11.59 -14.45 -14.42
CA ARG A 168 -11.86 -13.02 -14.48
C ARG A 168 -10.80 -12.23 -13.73
N ASP A 169 -10.63 -10.97 -14.11
CA ASP A 169 -9.75 -10.04 -13.41
C ASP A 169 -10.58 -9.17 -12.47
N MET A 170 -9.99 -8.73 -11.36
CA MET A 170 -10.68 -7.92 -10.37
C MET A 170 -10.06 -6.54 -10.28
N PHE A 171 -10.86 -5.55 -9.90
CA PHE A 171 -10.36 -4.22 -9.56
C PHE A 171 -11.13 -3.64 -8.39
N VAL A 172 -10.52 -2.64 -7.75
CA VAL A 172 -11.13 -1.86 -6.68
C VAL A 172 -11.33 -0.42 -7.15
N LEU A 173 -12.49 0.14 -6.79
CA LEU A 173 -12.81 1.55 -6.95
C LEU A 173 -12.88 2.22 -5.60
N ARG A 174 -12.34 3.44 -5.51
CA ARG A 174 -12.54 4.33 -4.35
C ARG A 174 -13.15 5.64 -4.82
N HIS A 175 -14.36 5.94 -4.36
CA HIS A 175 -15.10 7.18 -4.70
C HIS A 175 -16.02 7.61 -3.57
N GLY A 176 -16.21 8.91 -3.34
CA GLY A 176 -17.08 9.41 -2.26
C GLY A 176 -16.81 8.76 -0.88
N SER A 177 -17.81 8.13 -0.28
CA SER A 177 -17.67 7.26 0.92
C SER A 177 -17.52 5.77 0.60
N GLU A 178 -17.56 5.42 -0.67
CA GLU A 178 -17.71 4.06 -1.16
C GLU A 178 -16.36 3.44 -1.54
N THR A 179 -16.28 2.14 -1.35
CA THR A 179 -15.20 1.28 -1.85
C THR A 179 -15.86 0.04 -2.42
N GLU A 180 -15.67 -0.20 -3.70
CA GLU A 180 -16.38 -1.24 -4.45
C GLU A 180 -15.35 -2.16 -5.12
N LEU A 181 -15.56 -3.47 -4.98
CA LEU A 181 -14.78 -4.49 -5.65
C LEU A 181 -15.61 -5.14 -6.75
N PHE A 182 -15.04 -5.21 -7.95
CA PHE A 182 -15.70 -5.78 -9.11
C PHE A 182 -14.88 -6.92 -9.69
N TRP A 183 -15.58 -7.97 -10.12
CA TRP A 183 -15.10 -8.87 -11.17
C TRP A 183 -15.36 -8.23 -12.53
N SER A 184 -14.39 -8.36 -13.44
CA SER A 184 -14.48 -7.90 -14.81
C SER A 184 -14.33 -9.07 -15.79
N ASP A 185 -15.29 -9.18 -16.71
CA ASP A 185 -15.19 -10.09 -17.85
C ASP A 185 -15.62 -9.38 -19.14
N LYS A 186 -14.66 -9.02 -20.00
CA LYS A 186 -14.93 -8.36 -21.30
C LYS A 186 -15.83 -7.10 -21.19
N GLY A 187 -15.72 -6.34 -20.10
CA GLY A 187 -16.53 -5.14 -19.87
C GLY A 187 -17.79 -5.37 -19.06
N GLU A 188 -18.17 -6.62 -18.81
CA GLU A 188 -19.22 -6.94 -17.85
C GLU A 188 -18.66 -6.87 -16.44
N LEU A 189 -19.35 -6.13 -15.59
CA LEU A 189 -18.97 -5.95 -14.20
C LEU A 189 -19.94 -6.69 -13.29
N GLU A 190 -19.38 -7.43 -12.34
CA GLU A 190 -20.13 -8.04 -11.25
C GLU A 190 -19.58 -7.50 -9.93
N LEU A 191 -20.43 -6.84 -9.16
CA LEU A 191 -20.05 -6.34 -7.83
C LEU A 191 -19.82 -7.54 -6.90
N ASP A 192 -18.60 -7.66 -6.38
CA ASP A 192 -18.20 -8.71 -5.47
C ASP A 192 -18.41 -8.29 -4.01
N TYR A 193 -17.98 -7.07 -3.66
CA TYR A 193 -18.16 -6.53 -2.30
C TYR A 193 -18.09 -4.99 -2.28
N ALA A 194 -18.97 -4.36 -1.50
CA ALA A 194 -19.02 -2.90 -1.35
C ALA A 194 -18.97 -2.44 0.11
N GLY A 195 -18.41 -3.25 1.02
CA GLY A 195 -18.34 -2.89 2.43
C GLY A 195 -19.67 -2.94 3.17
N ASP A 196 -20.63 -3.75 2.70
CA ASP A 196 -22.00 -3.80 3.23
C ASP A 196 -22.04 -4.14 4.73
N ARG A 197 -21.09 -4.96 5.20
CA ARG A 197 -20.96 -5.31 6.62
C ARG A 197 -20.57 -4.11 7.47
N GLU A 198 -19.58 -3.34 7.03
CA GLU A 198 -19.12 -2.14 7.73
C GLU A 198 -20.23 -1.08 7.74
N LYS A 199 -20.92 -0.91 6.60
CA LYS A 199 -22.05 0.03 6.46
C LYS A 199 -23.21 -0.30 7.39
N THR A 200 -23.57 -1.58 7.52
CA THR A 200 -24.62 -2.06 8.44
C THR A 200 -24.30 -1.67 9.88
N ASN A 201 -23.02 -1.61 10.22
CA ASN A 201 -22.53 -1.19 11.54
C ASN A 201 -22.29 0.33 11.65
N GLY A 202 -22.77 1.13 10.70
CA GLY A 202 -22.59 2.59 10.67
C GLY A 202 -21.14 3.04 10.44
N LYS A 203 -20.26 2.16 9.96
CA LYS A 203 -18.84 2.42 9.70
C LYS A 203 -18.57 2.50 8.19
N GLN A 204 -17.60 3.31 7.80
CA GLN A 204 -17.09 3.33 6.43
C GLN A 204 -16.03 2.23 6.26
N TRP A 205 -16.09 1.48 5.16
CA TRP A 205 -15.12 0.41 4.91
C TRP A 205 -13.70 0.93 4.66
N CYS A 206 -13.58 2.07 3.96
CA CYS A 206 -12.33 2.81 3.80
C CYS A 206 -12.57 4.31 3.98
N SER A 207 -11.75 4.96 4.80
CA SER A 207 -11.86 6.41 5.03
C SER A 207 -11.02 7.22 4.04
N GLN A 208 -9.86 6.68 3.64
CA GLN A 208 -8.90 7.37 2.77
C GLN A 208 -8.66 6.56 1.48
N TYR A 209 -7.42 6.13 1.26
CA TYR A 209 -6.99 5.39 0.08
C TYR A 209 -7.06 3.89 0.29
N VAL A 210 -7.05 3.15 -0.82
CA VAL A 210 -6.90 1.71 -0.85
C VAL A 210 -5.57 1.32 -1.51
N LEU A 211 -5.03 0.17 -1.12
CA LEU A 211 -3.82 -0.41 -1.69
C LEU A 211 -3.95 -1.93 -1.74
N TRP A 212 -3.74 -2.53 -2.91
CA TRP A 212 -3.55 -3.97 -2.99
C TRP A 212 -2.14 -4.36 -2.53
N SER A 213 -2.04 -5.51 -1.87
CA SER A 213 -0.74 -6.15 -1.65
C SER A 213 -0.13 -6.62 -2.99
N THR A 214 1.18 -6.84 -3.03
CA THR A 214 1.94 -7.05 -4.27
C THR A 214 1.50 -8.26 -5.09
N GLN A 215 0.86 -9.25 -4.48
CA GLN A 215 0.31 -10.44 -5.14
C GLN A 215 -1.22 -10.48 -5.10
N GLY A 216 -1.87 -9.40 -4.63
CA GLY A 216 -3.32 -9.29 -4.56
C GLY A 216 -3.98 -10.15 -3.48
N THR A 217 -3.24 -10.73 -2.53
CA THR A 217 -3.84 -11.52 -1.43
C THR A 217 -4.66 -10.65 -0.48
N TYR A 218 -4.19 -9.43 -0.19
CA TYR A 218 -4.76 -8.51 0.78
C TYR A 218 -5.17 -7.19 0.13
N LEU A 219 -6.31 -6.66 0.55
CA LEU A 219 -6.68 -5.26 0.33
C LEU A 219 -6.38 -4.49 1.61
N ALA A 220 -5.61 -3.41 1.52
CA ALA A 220 -5.34 -2.50 2.63
C ALA A 220 -6.22 -1.25 2.53
N THR A 221 -6.94 -0.93 3.60
CA THR A 221 -7.73 0.31 3.73
C THR A 221 -7.06 1.25 4.72
N PHE A 222 -6.99 2.53 4.35
CA PHE A 222 -6.34 3.57 5.15
C PHE A 222 -7.38 4.30 6.00
N HIS A 223 -7.09 4.38 7.31
CA HIS A 223 -7.90 5.08 8.29
C HIS A 223 -7.02 6.02 9.12
N PRO A 224 -7.59 7.08 9.73
CA PRO A 224 -6.82 7.99 10.59
C PRO A 224 -6.08 7.28 11.73
N GLN A 225 -6.62 6.17 12.24
CA GLN A 225 -6.05 5.40 13.34
C GLN A 225 -4.99 4.38 12.89
N GLY A 226 -4.94 4.02 11.60
CA GLY A 226 -4.15 2.89 11.14
C GLY A 226 -4.58 2.32 9.81
N ILE A 227 -3.96 1.19 9.47
CA ILE A 227 -4.31 0.41 8.28
C ILE A 227 -5.04 -0.86 8.72
N ALA A 228 -6.12 -1.20 8.02
CA ALA A 228 -6.77 -2.50 8.13
C ALA A 228 -6.47 -3.33 6.88
N LEU A 229 -6.21 -4.62 7.06
CA LEU A 229 -6.04 -5.58 5.98
C LEU A 229 -7.25 -6.49 5.89
N TRP A 230 -7.70 -6.73 4.67
CA TRP A 230 -8.85 -7.54 4.34
C TRP A 230 -8.44 -8.63 3.37
N GLY A 231 -8.99 -9.84 3.53
CA GLY A 231 -8.68 -10.97 2.67
C GLY A 231 -9.74 -12.07 2.69
N GLY A 232 -9.55 -13.05 1.80
CA GLY A 232 -10.49 -14.15 1.60
C GLY A 232 -11.76 -13.75 0.84
N ASP A 233 -12.64 -14.72 0.59
CA ASP A 233 -13.84 -14.56 -0.25
C ASP A 233 -14.82 -13.50 0.26
N LYS A 234 -14.86 -13.32 1.57
CA LYS A 234 -15.79 -12.38 2.23
C LYS A 234 -15.12 -11.08 2.63
N TYR A 235 -13.86 -10.85 2.27
CA TYR A 235 -13.08 -9.70 2.72
C TYR A 235 -13.18 -9.50 4.23
N GLU A 236 -12.85 -10.54 4.98
CA GLU A 236 -12.79 -10.44 6.44
C GLU A 236 -11.51 -9.71 6.84
N LYS A 237 -11.57 -9.01 7.98
CA LYS A 237 -10.40 -8.33 8.54
C LYS A 237 -9.39 -9.39 8.99
N VAL A 238 -8.21 -9.38 8.37
CA VAL A 238 -7.12 -10.34 8.66
C VAL A 238 -6.01 -9.72 9.52
N GLY A 239 -5.92 -8.40 9.56
CA GLY A 239 -4.88 -7.70 10.32
C GLY A 239 -5.19 -6.23 10.50
N ARG A 240 -4.58 -5.63 11.53
CA ARG A 240 -4.69 -4.20 11.84
C ARG A 240 -3.32 -3.67 12.27
N PHE A 241 -2.92 -2.55 11.69
CA PHE A 241 -1.62 -1.92 11.93
C PHE A 241 -1.88 -0.53 12.51
N ALA A 242 -1.72 -0.40 13.82
CA ALA A 242 -1.98 0.83 14.56
C ALA A 242 -0.86 1.85 14.32
N HIS A 243 -1.00 2.65 13.26
CA HIS A 243 -0.11 3.78 12.94
C HIS A 243 -0.97 4.97 12.54
N LYS A 244 -0.94 6.06 13.31
CA LYS A 244 -1.84 7.18 13.07
C LYS A 244 -1.45 7.98 11.82
N ASN A 245 -2.46 8.41 11.06
CA ASN A 245 -2.34 9.27 9.88
C ASN A 245 -1.33 8.77 8.83
N VAL A 246 -1.35 7.47 8.53
CA VAL A 246 -0.49 6.92 7.48
C VAL A 246 -0.82 7.55 6.14
N LYS A 247 0.23 7.99 5.43
CA LYS A 247 0.15 8.55 4.08
C LYS A 247 0.56 7.57 3.00
N LEU A 248 1.50 6.68 3.34
CA LEU A 248 2.05 5.70 2.41
C LEU A 248 2.22 4.35 3.11
N ALA A 249 1.90 3.29 2.38
CA ALA A 249 2.20 1.93 2.78
C ALA A 249 2.85 1.18 1.63
N VAL A 250 3.80 0.28 1.94
CA VAL A 250 4.54 -0.50 0.94
C VAL A 250 4.70 -1.93 1.43
N PHE A 251 4.02 -2.86 0.76
CA PHE A 251 4.19 -4.29 1.00
C PHE A 251 5.53 -4.79 0.48
N SER A 252 6.10 -5.79 1.15
CA SER A 252 7.22 -6.54 0.61
C SER A 252 6.77 -7.38 -0.60
N PRO A 253 7.65 -7.67 -1.58
CA PRO A 253 7.31 -8.43 -2.78
C PRO A 253 6.57 -9.74 -2.52
N ASN A 254 6.88 -10.45 -1.43
CA ASN A 254 6.22 -11.70 -1.03
C ASN A 254 5.20 -11.54 0.10
N GLU A 255 4.71 -10.33 0.35
CA GLU A 255 3.62 -10.00 1.28
C GLU A 255 3.86 -10.40 2.76
N LYS A 256 5.12 -10.65 3.15
CA LYS A 256 5.47 -11.00 4.52
C LYS A 256 5.54 -9.81 5.45
N TYR A 257 5.89 -8.64 4.91
CA TYR A 257 6.14 -7.44 5.68
C TYR A 257 5.46 -6.22 5.06
N LEU A 258 5.19 -5.22 5.91
CA LEU A 258 4.57 -3.96 5.51
C LEU A 258 5.39 -2.80 6.09
N ILE A 259 5.72 -1.81 5.26
CA ILE A 259 6.18 -0.50 5.72
C ILE A 259 4.97 0.43 5.75
N THR A 260 4.81 1.18 6.83
CA THR A 260 3.84 2.27 6.92
C THR A 260 4.55 3.57 7.28
N VAL A 261 4.12 4.66 6.65
CA VAL A 261 4.79 5.97 6.73
C VAL A 261 3.78 7.05 7.11
N SER A 262 4.01 7.74 8.22
CA SER A 262 3.22 8.88 8.71
C SER A 262 4.07 10.15 8.69
N GLU A 263 3.44 11.26 8.33
CA GLU A 263 4.04 12.60 8.40
C GLU A 263 3.84 13.28 9.76
N THR A 264 2.91 12.77 10.58
CA THR A 264 2.54 13.40 11.85
C THR A 264 3.33 12.89 13.05
N ASP A 265 3.81 11.65 12.99
CA ASP A 265 4.60 11.04 14.06
C ASP A 265 6.09 11.24 13.77
N VAL A 266 6.80 12.03 14.56
CA VAL A 266 8.20 12.38 14.28
C VAL A 266 9.15 11.25 14.70
N GLU A 267 8.83 10.52 15.77
CA GLU A 267 9.68 9.49 16.35
C GLU A 267 9.44 8.11 15.74
N SER A 268 8.17 7.79 15.44
CA SER A 268 7.75 6.53 14.83
C SER A 268 7.17 6.73 13.43
N ALA A 269 7.71 7.69 12.69
CA ALA A 269 7.21 8.06 11.37
C ALA A 269 7.21 6.93 10.35
N ILE A 270 8.16 5.99 10.44
CA ILE A 270 8.27 4.85 9.54
C ILE A 270 8.29 3.59 10.38
N ILE A 271 7.28 2.75 10.23
CA ILE A 271 7.15 1.51 10.98
C ILE A 271 7.18 0.32 10.03
N ILE A 272 7.96 -0.69 10.39
CA ILE A 272 8.05 -1.97 9.70
C ILE A 272 7.31 -3.02 10.52
N TRP A 273 6.38 -3.70 9.87
CA TRP A 273 5.47 -4.67 10.47
C TRP A 273 5.65 -6.06 9.85
N ASP A 274 5.40 -7.08 10.66
CA ASP A 274 5.15 -8.44 10.19
C ASP A 274 3.66 -8.57 9.86
N VAL A 275 3.33 -8.94 8.62
CA VAL A 275 1.95 -8.98 8.13
C VAL A 275 1.16 -10.10 8.80
N LYS A 276 1.78 -11.27 8.98
CA LYS A 276 1.11 -12.46 9.52
C LYS A 276 0.72 -12.26 10.98
N THR A 277 1.58 -11.63 11.76
CA THR A 277 1.36 -11.44 13.20
C THR A 277 0.80 -10.06 13.55
N SER A 278 0.74 -9.14 12.58
CA SER A 278 0.43 -7.72 12.79
C SER A 278 1.33 -7.02 13.81
N LYS A 279 2.49 -7.60 14.14
CA LYS A 279 3.41 -7.06 15.14
C LYS A 279 4.37 -6.04 14.51
N MET A 280 4.62 -4.96 15.24
CA MET A 280 5.67 -4.03 14.91
C MET A 280 7.03 -4.71 15.11
N LEU A 281 7.85 -4.75 14.04
CA LEU A 281 9.23 -5.23 14.11
C LEU A 281 10.17 -4.11 14.54
N ARG A 282 10.00 -2.91 13.95
CA ARG A 282 10.82 -1.74 14.27
C ARG A 282 10.18 -0.45 13.80
N ALA A 283 10.32 0.61 14.58
CA ALA A 283 10.00 1.98 14.21
C ALA A 283 11.27 2.81 13.94
N PHE A 284 11.17 3.78 13.04
CA PHE A 284 12.20 4.72 12.69
C PHE A 284 11.63 6.14 12.61
N PRO A 285 12.41 7.16 12.99
CA PRO A 285 11.97 8.54 12.92
C PRO A 285 11.89 9.04 11.47
N ALA A 286 11.12 10.13 11.30
CA ALA A 286 10.88 10.81 10.02
C ALA A 286 12.19 11.29 9.35
N GLY A 287 13.27 11.36 10.12
CA GLY A 287 14.57 11.87 9.70
C GLY A 287 14.63 13.39 9.70
N LYS A 288 15.84 13.96 9.66
CA LYS A 288 16.04 15.42 9.65
C LYS A 288 16.11 15.92 8.20
N PRO A 289 15.34 16.95 7.81
CA PRO A 289 15.58 17.66 6.55
C PRO A 289 17.03 18.17 6.54
N SER A 290 17.79 17.90 5.48
CA SER A 290 19.10 18.58 5.32
C SER A 290 18.86 20.07 5.10
N ALA A 291 19.79 20.92 5.56
CA ALA A 291 19.75 22.37 5.33
C ALA A 291 19.88 22.74 3.84
N VAL A 292 20.26 21.79 2.99
CA VAL A 292 20.31 21.96 1.53
C VAL A 292 18.90 21.75 0.96
N LYS A 293 18.33 22.80 0.35
CA LYS A 293 17.01 22.75 -0.31
C LYS A 293 16.96 21.56 -1.27
N GLY A 294 16.07 20.60 -1.00
CA GLY A 294 15.76 19.47 -1.87
C GLY A 294 16.47 18.16 -1.52
N GLU A 295 17.41 18.12 -0.57
CA GLU A 295 18.17 16.90 -0.25
C GLU A 295 17.76 16.30 1.10
N VAL A 296 16.74 15.45 1.14
CA VAL A 296 16.41 14.69 2.35
C VAL A 296 17.22 13.39 2.37
N VAL A 297 18.37 13.44 3.03
CA VAL A 297 19.34 12.34 3.15
C VAL A 297 18.81 11.17 3.98
N GLN A 298 17.90 11.46 4.91
CA GLN A 298 17.24 10.48 5.77
C GLN A 298 15.80 10.95 5.98
N GLY A 299 14.80 10.23 5.45
CA GLY A 299 13.40 10.53 5.80
C GLY A 299 12.31 9.98 4.87
N LEU A 300 11.08 10.49 5.04
CA LEU A 300 9.87 10.04 4.33
C LEU A 300 9.99 10.09 2.80
N MET A 301 10.89 10.95 2.29
CA MET A 301 11.16 11.12 0.87
C MET A 301 12.09 10.06 0.27
N THR A 302 12.81 9.31 1.10
CA THR A 302 13.61 8.15 0.68
C THR A 302 13.26 6.97 1.59
N PRO A 303 12.04 6.41 1.46
CA PRO A 303 11.59 5.33 2.32
C PRO A 303 12.45 4.08 2.14
N PHE A 304 12.30 3.14 3.06
CA PHE A 304 12.92 1.83 2.96
C PHE A 304 12.47 1.13 1.67
N LYS A 305 13.39 0.37 1.04
CA LYS A 305 13.12 -0.43 -0.16
C LYS A 305 13.44 -1.90 0.14
N TRP A 306 12.51 -2.78 -0.23
CA TRP A 306 12.59 -4.23 -0.02
C TRP A 306 13.47 -4.92 -1.08
N SER A 307 14.18 -5.97 -0.69
CA SER A 307 14.75 -6.94 -1.64
C SER A 307 13.65 -7.83 -2.22
N ALA A 308 13.89 -8.40 -3.41
CA ALA A 308 12.93 -9.27 -4.11
C ALA A 308 12.52 -10.53 -3.32
N ASP A 309 13.37 -10.99 -2.41
CA ASP A 309 13.19 -12.24 -1.64
C ASP A 309 12.66 -12.02 -0.21
N ASP A 310 12.31 -10.78 0.15
CA ASP A 310 11.86 -10.37 1.49
C ASP A 310 12.88 -10.65 2.62
N LYS A 311 14.16 -10.92 2.31
CA LYS A 311 15.18 -11.15 3.34
C LYS A 311 15.80 -9.86 3.85
N TYR A 312 15.83 -8.83 3.01
CA TYR A 312 16.49 -7.58 3.32
C TYR A 312 15.58 -6.38 3.09
N VAL A 313 15.81 -5.36 3.90
CA VAL A 313 15.26 -4.04 3.67
C VAL A 313 16.37 -3.02 3.83
N ALA A 314 16.45 -2.07 2.89
CA ALA A 314 17.52 -1.08 2.89
C ALA A 314 16.97 0.33 2.97
N ARG A 315 17.74 1.23 3.56
CA ARG A 315 17.48 2.67 3.59
C ARG A 315 18.77 3.44 3.29
N ARG A 316 18.61 4.54 2.57
CA ARG A 316 19.68 5.50 2.31
C ARG A 316 19.94 6.36 3.55
N GLY A 317 21.21 6.51 3.90
CA GLY A 317 21.69 7.52 4.84
C GLY A 317 22.69 8.45 4.15
N LYS A 318 23.37 9.28 4.95
CA LYS A 318 24.43 10.15 4.43
C LYS A 318 25.66 9.30 4.09
N ASP A 319 26.04 9.26 2.82
CA ASP A 319 27.23 8.53 2.33
C ASP A 319 27.20 7.01 2.59
N VAL A 320 26.06 6.45 2.99
CA VAL A 320 25.90 5.03 3.32
C VAL A 320 24.53 4.51 2.94
N ILE A 321 24.45 3.21 2.68
CA ILE A 321 23.20 2.46 2.55
C ILE A 321 23.16 1.43 3.68
N SER A 322 22.16 1.54 4.55
CA SER A 322 22.00 0.62 5.67
C SER A 322 21.03 -0.48 5.29
N VAL A 323 21.51 -1.73 5.33
CA VAL A 323 20.75 -2.93 4.96
C VAL A 323 20.44 -3.71 6.24
N TYR A 324 19.17 -4.02 6.46
CA TYR A 324 18.68 -4.74 7.63
C TYR A 324 18.18 -6.12 7.22
N GLU A 325 18.44 -7.12 8.06
CA GLU A 325 18.01 -8.51 7.88
C GLU A 325 16.67 -8.76 8.56
N LEU A 326 15.71 -9.29 7.81
CA LEU A 326 14.37 -9.63 8.28
C LEU A 326 14.31 -11.10 8.76
N PRO A 327 13.52 -11.42 9.80
CA PRO A 327 12.63 -10.53 10.55
C PRO A 327 13.32 -9.75 11.68
N SER A 328 14.59 -10.04 11.97
CA SER A 328 15.27 -9.53 13.18
C SER A 328 15.45 -8.00 13.22
N MET A 329 15.38 -7.34 12.06
CA MET A 329 15.67 -5.92 11.87
C MET A 329 17.05 -5.50 12.40
N LYS A 330 18.00 -6.43 12.45
CA LYS A 330 19.40 -6.16 12.76
C LYS A 330 20.13 -5.67 11.51
N LEU A 331 21.09 -4.78 11.70
CA LEU A 331 21.95 -4.31 10.61
C LEU A 331 22.79 -5.49 10.10
N LEU A 332 22.73 -5.76 8.79
CA LEU A 332 23.45 -6.84 8.14
C LEU A 332 24.95 -6.73 8.46
N GLU A 333 25.54 -7.80 9.00
CA GLU A 333 26.95 -7.87 9.45
C GLU A 333 27.40 -6.70 10.36
N LYS A 334 26.45 -6.04 11.03
CA LYS A 334 26.68 -4.85 11.88
C LYS A 334 27.37 -3.67 11.15
N LYS A 335 27.33 -3.62 9.82
CA LYS A 335 27.97 -2.57 9.01
C LYS A 335 27.04 -2.09 7.90
N SER A 336 26.99 -0.78 7.68
CA SER A 336 26.34 -0.20 6.49
C SER A 336 27.26 -0.30 5.27
N LEU A 337 26.68 -0.36 4.08
CA LEU A 337 27.40 -0.28 2.82
C LEU A 337 27.88 1.17 2.62
N ARG A 338 29.19 1.38 2.44
CA ARG A 338 29.75 2.71 2.17
C ARG A 338 29.43 3.11 0.73
N ALA A 339 28.72 4.21 0.56
CA ALA A 339 28.28 4.74 -0.73
C ALA A 339 28.30 6.28 -0.68
N GLU A 340 29.50 6.85 -0.80
CA GLU A 340 29.72 8.30 -0.73
C GLU A 340 28.90 9.04 -1.79
N ASN A 341 28.24 10.13 -1.38
CA ASN A 341 27.33 10.94 -2.19
C ASN A 341 26.23 10.15 -2.89
N VAL A 342 25.75 9.05 -2.28
CA VAL A 342 24.62 8.29 -2.81
C VAL A 342 23.36 9.17 -2.89
N HIS A 343 22.77 9.24 -4.08
CA HIS A 343 21.51 9.97 -4.30
C HIS A 343 20.30 9.04 -4.21
N ASP A 344 20.33 7.91 -4.92
CA ASP A 344 19.26 6.92 -4.88
C ASP A 344 19.80 5.50 -5.14
N PHE A 345 19.01 4.50 -4.74
CA PHE A 345 19.32 3.09 -4.90
C PHE A 345 18.05 2.27 -5.17
N PHE A 346 18.19 1.16 -5.89
CA PHE A 346 17.09 0.24 -6.21
C PHE A 346 17.59 -1.19 -6.17
N TRP A 347 16.76 -2.08 -5.64
CA TRP A 347 17.00 -3.52 -5.72
C TRP A 347 16.66 -4.04 -7.11
N SER A 348 17.38 -5.06 -7.55
CA SER A 348 16.93 -5.89 -8.67
C SER A 348 15.57 -6.52 -8.31
N PRO A 349 14.60 -6.55 -9.25
CA PRO A 349 13.29 -7.18 -9.03
C PRO A 349 13.34 -8.70 -8.81
N THR A 350 14.48 -9.35 -9.05
CA THR A 350 14.64 -10.80 -8.98
C THR A 350 15.82 -11.25 -8.15
N ASP A 351 16.95 -10.55 -8.29
CA ASP A 351 18.22 -10.97 -7.71
C ASP A 351 18.53 -10.15 -6.44
N PRO A 352 19.34 -10.68 -5.51
CA PRO A 352 19.79 -9.93 -4.33
C PRO A 352 20.90 -8.92 -4.69
N ILE A 353 20.72 -8.16 -5.77
CA ILE A 353 21.63 -7.14 -6.27
C ILE A 353 21.01 -5.78 -5.97
N LEU A 354 21.80 -4.89 -5.38
CA LEU A 354 21.45 -3.50 -5.12
C LEU A 354 22.23 -2.61 -6.09
N ALA A 355 21.51 -1.87 -6.93
CA ALA A 355 22.11 -0.82 -7.75
C ALA A 355 21.95 0.53 -7.06
N TYR A 356 23.01 1.32 -6.99
CA TYR A 356 22.95 2.69 -6.52
C TYR A 356 23.74 3.62 -7.43
N TRP A 357 23.38 4.89 -7.42
CA TRP A 357 24.17 5.92 -8.06
C TRP A 357 24.60 6.99 -7.07
N ALA A 358 25.81 7.47 -7.27
CA ALA A 358 26.44 8.53 -6.51
C ALA A 358 26.86 9.66 -7.44
N SER A 359 26.68 10.90 -7.00
CA SER A 359 27.12 12.09 -7.74
C SER A 359 28.63 12.31 -7.61
N GLU A 360 29.13 13.25 -8.41
CA GLU A 360 30.52 13.68 -8.35
C GLU A 360 30.84 14.25 -6.96
N GLY A 361 31.87 13.71 -6.33
CA GLY A 361 32.44 14.21 -5.08
C GLY A 361 33.77 14.93 -5.30
N ASN A 362 34.39 15.38 -4.21
CA ASN A 362 35.75 15.93 -4.25
C ASN A 362 36.73 14.83 -4.73
N ASN A 363 37.25 14.97 -5.95
CA ASN A 363 38.15 14.02 -6.63
C ASN A 363 37.56 12.62 -6.96
N VAL A 364 36.24 12.40 -6.84
CA VAL A 364 35.60 11.13 -7.21
C VAL A 364 34.52 11.41 -8.28
N PRO A 365 34.57 10.76 -9.45
CA PRO A 365 33.55 10.95 -10.48
C PRO A 365 32.20 10.38 -10.03
N ALA A 366 31.11 10.80 -10.67
CA ALA A 366 29.82 10.15 -10.50
C ALA A 366 29.96 8.68 -10.88
N ARG A 367 29.22 7.80 -10.20
CA ARG A 367 29.29 6.37 -10.49
C ARG A 367 27.96 5.69 -10.26
N VAL A 368 27.73 4.65 -11.05
CA VAL A 368 26.69 3.65 -10.81
C VAL A 368 27.38 2.36 -10.43
N SER A 369 26.93 1.76 -9.33
CA SER A 369 27.51 0.51 -8.81
C SER A 369 26.41 -0.51 -8.56
N LEU A 370 26.68 -1.75 -8.95
CA LEU A 370 25.84 -2.92 -8.71
C LEU A 370 26.53 -3.77 -7.65
N VAL A 371 25.89 -3.96 -6.50
CA VAL A 371 26.45 -4.66 -5.34
C VAL A 371 25.60 -5.88 -5.05
N GLU A 372 26.23 -7.04 -5.03
CA GLU A 372 25.61 -8.29 -4.62
C GLU A 372 25.56 -8.39 -3.09
N LEU A 373 24.42 -8.79 -2.53
CA LEU A 373 24.22 -8.99 -1.11
C LEU A 373 23.86 -10.45 -0.84
N PRO A 374 24.33 -11.06 0.27
CA PRO A 374 25.05 -10.44 1.39
C PRO A 374 26.57 -10.29 1.19
N SER A 375 27.15 -10.77 0.09
CA SER A 375 28.61 -10.77 -0.13
C SER A 375 29.26 -9.38 -0.13
N ARG A 376 28.46 -8.32 -0.37
CA ARG A 376 28.89 -6.92 -0.59
C ARG A 376 29.90 -6.77 -1.71
N ARG A 377 29.95 -7.74 -2.62
CA ARG A 377 30.84 -7.72 -3.78
C ARG A 377 30.26 -6.75 -4.81
N GLU A 378 31.05 -5.76 -5.21
CA GLU A 378 30.70 -4.90 -6.34
C GLU A 378 30.84 -5.72 -7.63
N VAL A 379 29.70 -6.11 -8.20
CA VAL A 379 29.62 -6.92 -9.43
C VAL A 379 30.06 -6.07 -10.62
N ARG A 380 29.64 -4.80 -10.65
CA ARG A 380 29.96 -3.85 -11.71
C ARG A 380 29.95 -2.43 -11.19
N GLN A 381 30.94 -1.64 -11.61
CA GLN A 381 30.97 -0.20 -11.41
C GLN A 381 31.20 0.50 -12.76
N LYS A 382 30.44 1.56 -13.01
CA LYS A 382 30.61 2.44 -14.16
C LYS A 382 30.76 3.88 -13.68
N ASN A 383 31.89 4.49 -14.01
CA ASN A 383 32.12 5.91 -13.76
C ASN A 383 31.49 6.74 -14.88
N LEU A 384 30.88 7.85 -14.49
CA LEU A 384 30.21 8.81 -15.34
C LEU A 384 30.79 10.21 -15.08
N PHE A 385 30.76 11.07 -16.09
CA PHE A 385 31.37 12.40 -16.05
C PHE A 385 30.42 13.45 -16.61
N ASN A 386 30.45 14.65 -16.02
CA ASN A 386 29.57 15.77 -16.35
C ASN A 386 28.09 15.38 -16.19
N VAL A 387 27.76 14.72 -15.08
CA VAL A 387 26.41 14.23 -14.79
C VAL A 387 25.64 15.26 -13.96
N SER A 388 24.40 15.53 -14.34
CA SER A 388 23.47 16.35 -13.56
C SER A 388 22.50 15.48 -12.75
N ASP A 389 21.97 14.41 -13.34
CA ASP A 389 21.00 13.51 -12.72
C ASP A 389 21.12 12.09 -13.30
N CYS A 390 20.70 11.09 -12.54
CA CYS A 390 20.61 9.69 -12.99
C CYS A 390 19.31 9.06 -12.49
N LYS A 391 18.60 8.40 -13.40
CA LYS A 391 17.44 7.56 -13.07
C LYS A 391 17.69 6.10 -13.44
N LEU A 392 17.42 5.20 -12.50
CA LEU A 392 17.63 3.76 -12.65
C LEU A 392 16.30 3.10 -13.00
N HIS A 393 16.25 2.42 -14.13
CA HIS A 393 15.09 1.69 -14.63
C HIS A 393 15.44 0.22 -14.78
N TRP A 394 15.06 -0.58 -13.78
CA TRP A 394 15.20 -2.04 -13.83
C TRP A 394 14.19 -2.65 -14.81
N HIS A 395 14.65 -3.61 -15.59
CA HIS A 395 13.77 -4.51 -16.32
C HIS A 395 12.96 -5.35 -15.33
N PRO A 396 11.64 -5.61 -15.53
CA PRO A 396 10.82 -6.36 -14.58
C PRO A 396 11.34 -7.76 -14.23
N ASN A 397 12.08 -8.39 -15.14
CA ASN A 397 12.73 -9.70 -14.90
C ASN A 397 14.17 -9.59 -14.36
N GLY A 398 14.66 -8.39 -14.04
CA GLY A 398 16.03 -8.16 -13.53
C GLY A 398 17.17 -8.36 -14.53
N THR A 399 16.86 -8.78 -15.75
CA THR A 399 17.83 -9.07 -16.82
C THR A 399 18.64 -7.85 -17.26
N PHE A 400 18.01 -6.67 -17.30
CA PHE A 400 18.62 -5.42 -17.71
C PHE A 400 18.42 -4.31 -16.69
N LEU A 401 19.36 -3.38 -16.66
CA LEU A 401 19.23 -2.10 -15.95
C LEU A 401 19.56 -0.97 -16.91
N CYS A 402 18.60 -0.08 -17.16
CA CYS A 402 18.84 1.17 -17.88
C CYS A 402 19.14 2.28 -16.88
N VAL A 403 20.28 2.95 -17.04
CA VAL A 403 20.56 4.20 -16.34
C VAL A 403 20.35 5.34 -17.33
N LYS A 404 19.29 6.11 -17.13
CA LYS A 404 19.06 7.39 -17.82
C LYS A 404 19.96 8.45 -17.17
N VAL A 405 21.05 8.80 -17.85
CA VAL A 405 22.03 9.79 -17.41
C VAL A 405 21.73 11.12 -18.09
N THR A 406 21.35 12.14 -17.33
CA THR A 406 21.28 13.51 -17.83
C THR A 406 22.66 14.15 -17.69
N ARG A 407 23.32 14.36 -18.82
CA ARG A 407 24.65 14.97 -18.88
C ARG A 407 24.56 16.46 -19.19
N HIS A 408 25.56 17.22 -18.77
CA HIS A 408 25.73 18.62 -19.13
C HIS A 408 27.02 18.83 -19.92
N SER A 409 27.05 19.83 -20.80
CA SER A 409 28.29 20.27 -21.43
C SER A 409 29.24 20.90 -20.42
N LYS A 410 30.54 21.00 -20.75
CA LYS A 410 31.54 21.65 -19.87
C LYS A 410 31.15 23.09 -19.46
N SER A 411 30.40 23.79 -20.31
CA SER A 411 29.88 25.13 -20.04
C SER A 411 28.58 25.15 -19.21
N LYS A 412 28.01 23.98 -18.92
CA LYS A 412 26.71 23.77 -18.24
C LYS A 412 25.49 24.39 -18.93
N LYS A 413 25.63 24.80 -20.20
CA LYS A 413 24.56 25.48 -20.96
C LYS A 413 23.61 24.52 -21.67
N THR A 414 24.10 23.35 -22.05
CA THR A 414 23.33 22.35 -22.80
C THR A 414 23.30 21.06 -22.01
N MET A 415 22.13 20.42 -22.00
CA MET A 415 21.93 19.09 -21.42
C MET A 415 21.55 18.11 -22.52
N TYR A 416 22.05 16.89 -22.42
CA TYR A 416 21.72 15.78 -23.31
C TYR A 416 21.58 14.50 -22.48
N THR A 417 20.93 13.48 -23.03
CA THR A 417 20.66 12.25 -22.29
C THR A 417 21.40 11.07 -22.91
N ASN A 418 22.04 10.27 -22.06
CA ASN A 418 22.62 8.99 -22.45
C ASN A 418 21.92 7.89 -21.66
N PHE A 419 21.66 6.77 -22.32
CA PHE A 419 21.29 5.54 -21.65
C PHE A 419 22.53 4.66 -21.53
N GLU A 420 22.85 4.26 -20.30
CA GLU A 420 23.85 3.22 -20.02
C GLU A 420 23.07 1.94 -19.68
N LEU A 421 23.10 0.96 -20.57
CA LEU A 421 22.26 -0.24 -20.54
C LEU A 421 23.10 -1.44 -20.08
N PHE A 422 22.86 -1.92 -18.87
CA PHE A 422 23.59 -3.02 -18.25
C PHE A 422 22.90 -4.35 -18.52
N ARG A 423 23.66 -5.37 -18.91
CA ARG A 423 23.19 -6.76 -19.03
C ARG A 423 23.59 -7.55 -17.79
N VAL A 424 22.69 -7.65 -16.82
CA VAL A 424 23.05 -8.03 -15.45
C VAL A 424 23.39 -9.52 -15.32
N HIS A 425 22.77 -10.37 -16.14
CA HIS A 425 22.98 -11.82 -16.12
C HIS A 425 24.12 -12.30 -17.04
N GLU A 426 24.72 -11.42 -17.83
CA GLU A 426 25.86 -11.76 -18.68
C GLU A 426 27.20 -11.60 -17.93
N GLN A 427 28.19 -12.42 -18.30
CA GLN A 427 29.48 -12.43 -17.63
C GLN A 427 30.14 -11.04 -17.69
N LEU A 428 30.67 -10.55 -16.56
CA LEU A 428 31.26 -9.22 -16.40
C LEU A 428 30.30 -8.02 -16.55
N VAL A 429 29.00 -8.26 -16.71
CA VAL A 429 27.95 -7.24 -16.85
C VAL A 429 28.32 -6.19 -17.91
N PRO A 430 28.29 -6.57 -19.21
CA PRO A 430 28.56 -5.62 -20.28
C PRO A 430 27.57 -4.45 -20.24
N VAL A 431 28.03 -3.28 -20.71
CA VAL A 431 27.28 -2.03 -20.67
C VAL A 431 27.30 -1.41 -22.05
N ASP A 432 26.11 -1.29 -22.64
CA ASP A 432 25.90 -0.64 -23.93
C ASP A 432 25.54 0.83 -23.72
N MET A 433 26.20 1.72 -24.46
CA MET A 433 25.95 3.17 -24.37
C MET A 433 25.11 3.61 -25.57
N LEU A 434 23.94 4.18 -25.30
CA LEU A 434 23.07 4.76 -26.31
C LEU A 434 22.93 6.26 -26.06
N GLU A 435 23.44 7.08 -26.98
CA GLU A 435 23.33 8.54 -26.90
C GLU A 435 22.07 9.02 -27.64
N VAL A 436 21.23 9.78 -26.93
CA VAL A 436 20.06 10.44 -27.53
C VAL A 436 20.23 11.95 -27.41
N LYS A 437 20.32 12.62 -28.57
CA LYS A 437 20.58 14.06 -28.64
C LYS A 437 19.38 14.90 -28.19
N GLU A 438 18.17 14.39 -28.37
CA GLU A 438 16.93 15.05 -28.00
C GLU A 438 16.61 14.86 -26.52
N ASN A 439 15.76 15.73 -25.96
CA ASN A 439 15.30 15.61 -24.59
C ASN A 439 14.40 14.37 -24.42
N ILE A 440 14.70 13.53 -23.44
CA ILE A 440 13.91 12.32 -23.15
C ILE A 440 12.81 12.65 -22.14
N VAL A 441 11.56 12.43 -22.55
CA VAL A 441 10.36 12.59 -21.72
C VAL A 441 10.05 11.30 -20.94
N ALA A 442 9.99 10.16 -21.62
CA ALA A 442 9.66 8.87 -20.99
C ALA A 442 10.54 7.72 -21.49
N PHE A 443 10.66 6.68 -20.66
CA PHE A 443 11.36 5.43 -20.94
C PHE A 443 10.56 4.28 -20.34
N ALA A 444 10.33 3.20 -21.08
CA ALA A 444 9.66 2.00 -20.57
C ALA A 444 10.18 0.72 -21.21
N TRP A 445 10.49 -0.27 -20.36
CA TRP A 445 10.83 -1.64 -20.75
C TRP A 445 9.60 -2.43 -21.17
N GLU A 446 9.74 -3.28 -22.19
CA GLU A 446 8.77 -4.34 -22.47
C GLU A 446 8.87 -5.43 -21.38
N PRO A 447 7.84 -5.70 -20.56
CA PRO A 447 7.98 -6.49 -19.34
C PRO A 447 8.55 -7.92 -19.49
N LYS A 448 8.28 -8.57 -20.63
CA LYS A 448 8.71 -9.96 -20.91
C LYS A 448 9.75 -10.09 -22.02
N GLY A 449 10.14 -8.98 -22.62
CA GLY A 449 10.98 -8.98 -23.82
C GLY A 449 12.37 -8.40 -23.58
N THR A 450 13.03 -8.09 -24.67
CA THR A 450 14.32 -7.39 -24.73
C THR A 450 14.16 -5.96 -25.24
N ARG A 451 12.93 -5.57 -25.64
CA ARG A 451 12.65 -4.26 -26.22
C ARG A 451 12.40 -3.20 -25.16
N PHE A 452 12.63 -1.96 -25.53
CA PHE A 452 12.17 -0.80 -24.78
C PHE A 452 11.78 0.34 -25.73
N ALA A 453 10.98 1.26 -25.21
CA ALA A 453 10.56 2.44 -25.95
C ALA A 453 10.94 3.71 -25.17
N THR A 454 11.24 4.77 -25.92
CA THR A 454 11.58 6.08 -25.37
C THR A 454 10.80 7.17 -26.09
N VAL A 455 10.25 8.11 -25.33
CA VAL A 455 9.63 9.32 -25.87
C VAL A 455 10.64 10.47 -25.80
N HIS A 456 10.86 11.16 -26.91
CA HIS A 456 11.83 12.25 -26.99
C HIS A 456 11.44 13.34 -27.99
N GLY A 457 11.97 14.56 -27.81
CA GLY A 457 11.72 15.69 -28.72
C GLY A 457 11.84 17.05 -28.05
N GLU A 458 11.67 18.11 -28.83
CA GLU A 458 11.85 19.52 -28.39
C GLU A 458 10.53 20.28 -28.12
N GLY A 459 9.39 19.59 -28.05
CA GLY A 459 8.07 20.18 -27.76
C GLY A 459 7.33 19.51 -26.60
N GLN A 460 6.18 20.07 -26.20
CA GLN A 460 5.33 19.49 -25.13
C GLN A 460 4.20 18.60 -25.66
N GLN A 461 3.75 18.82 -26.90
CA GLN A 461 2.56 18.14 -27.45
C GLN A 461 2.83 17.17 -28.60
N ARG A 462 3.93 17.36 -29.34
CA ARG A 462 4.31 16.51 -30.48
C ARG A 462 5.72 16.02 -30.23
N LEU A 463 5.82 14.73 -29.96
CA LEU A 463 7.05 14.05 -29.57
C LEU A 463 7.28 12.84 -30.46
N ASN A 464 8.53 12.42 -30.54
CA ASN A 464 8.93 11.21 -31.24
C ASN A 464 8.94 10.03 -30.27
N VAL A 465 8.63 8.84 -30.77
CA VAL A 465 8.69 7.60 -30.01
C VAL A 465 9.60 6.61 -30.72
N SER A 466 10.74 6.30 -30.13
CA SER A 466 11.69 5.32 -30.68
C SER A 466 11.61 4.00 -29.93
N PHE A 467 11.61 2.92 -30.69
CA PHE A 467 11.64 1.54 -30.19
C PHE A 467 13.01 0.94 -30.43
N TYR A 468 13.57 0.32 -29.40
CA TYR A 468 14.88 -0.32 -29.41
C TYR A 468 14.76 -1.77 -28.96
N ASP A 469 15.72 -2.59 -29.36
CA ASP A 469 15.90 -3.95 -28.86
C ASP A 469 17.30 -4.11 -28.28
N MET A 470 17.40 -4.69 -27.08
CA MET A 470 18.68 -5.06 -26.50
C MET A 470 19.37 -6.18 -27.29
N ASP A 471 18.64 -7.05 -27.98
CA ASP A 471 19.22 -8.20 -28.70
C ASP A 471 19.07 -8.08 -30.23
N GLY A 472 18.89 -6.86 -30.74
CA GLY A 472 18.61 -6.59 -32.16
C GLY A 472 19.78 -6.70 -33.14
N GLY A 473 20.94 -7.18 -32.70
CA GLY A 473 22.13 -7.40 -33.54
C GLY A 473 22.09 -8.68 -34.37
N SER A 474 23.18 -8.99 -35.08
CA SER A 474 23.36 -10.31 -35.70
C SER A 474 23.30 -11.42 -34.64
N LYS A 475 22.86 -12.63 -34.97
CA LYS A 475 22.72 -13.77 -34.01
C LYS A 475 23.97 -14.06 -33.17
N SER A 476 25.15 -13.59 -33.59
CA SER A 476 26.43 -13.75 -32.88
C SER A 476 26.84 -12.56 -32.00
N VAL A 477 26.24 -11.36 -32.17
CA VAL A 477 26.58 -10.14 -31.42
C VAL A 477 25.31 -9.50 -30.93
N LYS A 478 25.08 -9.57 -29.62
CA LYS A 478 24.00 -8.82 -28.97
C LYS A 478 24.41 -7.36 -28.84
N GLU A 479 23.70 -6.48 -29.52
CA GLU A 479 23.90 -5.04 -29.44
C GLU A 479 22.54 -4.34 -29.41
N VAL A 480 22.54 -3.15 -28.83
CA VAL A 480 21.33 -2.32 -28.76
C VAL A 480 21.07 -1.72 -30.13
N THR A 481 19.94 -2.08 -30.73
CA THR A 481 19.58 -1.67 -32.08
C THR A 481 18.29 -0.85 -32.05
N LEU A 482 18.29 0.29 -32.75
CA LEU A 482 17.06 1.05 -33.03
C LEU A 482 16.22 0.26 -34.05
N LEU A 483 14.99 -0.08 -33.70
CA LEU A 483 14.06 -0.78 -34.57
C LEU A 483 13.39 0.20 -35.54
N TYR A 484 12.71 1.20 -34.99
CA TYR A 484 12.01 2.25 -35.75
C TYR A 484 11.67 3.44 -34.85
N THR A 485 11.31 4.57 -35.48
CA THR A 485 10.90 5.80 -34.81
C THR A 485 9.58 6.30 -35.38
N LEU A 486 8.62 6.53 -34.49
CA LEU A 486 7.36 7.21 -34.78
C LEU A 486 7.56 8.70 -34.58
N LYS A 487 7.13 9.52 -35.55
CA LYS A 487 7.28 10.98 -35.49
C LYS A 487 5.96 11.66 -35.14
N ASP A 488 6.06 12.84 -34.51
CA ASP A 488 4.94 13.76 -34.26
C ASP A 488 3.73 13.14 -33.53
N LYS A 489 4.00 12.27 -32.56
CA LYS A 489 2.98 11.62 -31.73
C LYS A 489 2.60 12.49 -30.53
N ALA A 490 1.31 12.50 -30.19
CA ALA A 490 0.82 13.14 -28.97
C ALA A 490 0.91 12.16 -27.80
N CYS A 491 2.16 11.87 -27.40
CA CYS A 491 2.47 10.87 -26.38
C CYS A 491 3.44 11.47 -25.37
N SER A 492 3.12 11.33 -24.09
CA SER A 492 3.99 11.72 -22.96
C SER A 492 4.36 10.53 -22.08
N HIS A 493 3.57 9.45 -22.11
CA HIS A 493 3.72 8.26 -21.27
C HIS A 493 3.58 6.97 -22.09
N LEU A 494 4.23 5.91 -21.62
CA LEU A 494 4.33 4.62 -22.29
C LEU A 494 3.83 3.52 -21.35
N TYR A 495 2.79 2.79 -21.76
CA TYR A 495 2.20 1.71 -20.97
C TYR A 495 2.20 0.41 -21.76
N TRP A 496 3.23 -0.41 -21.54
CA TRP A 496 3.32 -1.74 -22.13
C TRP A 496 2.31 -2.71 -21.50
N SER A 497 1.74 -3.57 -22.32
CA SER A 497 1.00 -4.74 -21.83
C SER A 497 1.92 -5.62 -20.97
N PRO A 498 1.45 -6.19 -19.85
CA PRO A 498 2.20 -7.14 -19.03
C PRO A 498 2.69 -8.37 -19.80
N LEU A 499 2.06 -8.70 -20.93
CA LEU A 499 2.49 -9.78 -21.82
C LEU A 499 3.52 -9.35 -22.87
N GLY A 500 3.81 -8.05 -22.98
CA GLY A 500 4.60 -7.46 -24.05
C GLY A 500 3.80 -7.25 -25.33
N ASN A 501 4.50 -6.95 -26.42
CA ASN A 501 4.01 -6.65 -27.77
C ASN A 501 3.16 -5.38 -27.90
N ASN A 502 2.03 -5.33 -27.20
CA ASN A 502 1.10 -4.21 -27.26
C ASN A 502 1.54 -3.13 -26.29
N ILE A 503 1.43 -1.87 -26.73
CA ILE A 503 1.72 -0.70 -25.91
C ILE A 503 0.68 0.39 -26.15
N VAL A 504 0.28 1.07 -25.09
CA VAL A 504 -0.50 2.32 -25.18
C VAL A 504 0.46 3.50 -25.11
N LEU A 505 0.49 4.28 -26.19
CA LEU A 505 1.14 5.58 -26.26
C LEU A 505 0.14 6.62 -25.75
N ALA A 506 0.32 7.06 -24.51
CA ALA A 506 -0.65 7.91 -23.83
C ALA A 506 -0.17 9.37 -23.76
N GLY A 507 -0.99 10.29 -24.25
CA GLY A 507 -0.82 11.73 -24.14
C GLY A 507 -1.53 12.28 -22.90
N LEU A 508 -0.96 12.09 -21.72
CA LEU A 508 -1.54 12.59 -20.47
C LEU A 508 -1.11 14.05 -20.18
N GLY A 509 -1.81 14.71 -19.26
CA GLY A 509 -1.53 16.09 -18.86
C GLY A 509 -1.96 17.10 -19.93
N GLU A 510 -1.01 17.89 -20.43
CA GLU A 510 -1.27 18.96 -21.43
C GLU A 510 -1.73 18.44 -22.80
N ILE A 511 -1.58 17.14 -23.06
CA ILE A 511 -1.97 16.47 -24.32
C ILE A 511 -3.43 15.97 -24.26
N ASN A 512 -4.13 16.20 -23.13
CA ASN A 512 -5.58 15.98 -22.95
C ASN A 512 -6.11 14.55 -23.14
N GLY A 513 -5.26 13.52 -23.07
CA GLY A 513 -5.70 12.12 -22.95
C GLY A 513 -5.89 11.38 -24.27
N GLN A 514 -5.14 11.73 -25.32
CA GLN A 514 -5.05 10.90 -26.52
C GLN A 514 -4.38 9.56 -26.19
N LEU A 515 -4.96 8.45 -26.66
CA LEU A 515 -4.49 7.09 -26.42
C LEU A 515 -4.29 6.39 -27.76
N GLU A 516 -3.06 6.11 -28.15
CA GLU A 516 -2.77 5.32 -29.35
C GLU A 516 -2.35 3.90 -28.95
N PHE A 517 -3.16 2.92 -29.34
CA PHE A 517 -2.88 1.50 -29.16
C PHE A 517 -2.00 1.03 -30.31
N TRP A 518 -0.81 0.54 -29.96
CA TRP A 518 0.25 0.24 -30.93
C TRP A 518 0.76 -1.21 -30.77
N ASP A 519 0.92 -1.90 -31.90
CA ASP A 519 1.57 -3.20 -31.97
C ASP A 519 3.06 -3.02 -32.31
N ALA A 520 3.95 -3.35 -31.36
CA ALA A 520 5.38 -3.13 -31.52
C ALA A 520 6.06 -4.11 -32.50
N SER A 521 5.48 -5.27 -32.77
CA SER A 521 6.06 -6.25 -33.70
C SER A 521 5.62 -6.01 -35.13
N GLU A 522 4.32 -5.76 -35.34
CA GLU A 522 3.76 -5.43 -36.65
C GLU A 522 4.01 -3.96 -37.05
N GLN A 523 4.50 -3.14 -36.12
CA GLN A 523 4.82 -1.73 -36.33
C GLN A 523 3.64 -0.92 -36.87
N GLN A 524 2.44 -1.18 -36.34
CA GLN A 524 1.21 -0.55 -36.79
C GLN A 524 0.39 0.01 -35.64
N SER A 525 -0.30 1.12 -35.93
CA SER A 525 -1.33 1.67 -35.07
C SER A 525 -2.56 0.80 -35.20
N ILE A 526 -3.03 0.24 -34.08
CA ILE A 526 -4.23 -0.58 -34.04
C ILE A 526 -5.45 0.34 -34.04
N THR A 527 -5.48 1.29 -33.10
CA THR A 527 -6.57 2.26 -32.96
C THR A 527 -6.08 3.47 -32.17
N VAL A 528 -6.62 4.65 -32.49
CA VAL A 528 -6.45 5.87 -31.70
C VAL A 528 -7.78 6.18 -31.02
N GLN A 529 -7.74 6.31 -29.70
CA GLN A 529 -8.86 6.69 -28.86
C GLN A 529 -8.55 7.97 -28.09
N GLU A 530 -9.56 8.54 -27.47
CA GLU A 530 -9.43 9.69 -26.59
C GLU A 530 -10.19 9.43 -25.31
N HIS A 531 -9.55 9.72 -24.18
CA HIS A 531 -10.22 9.84 -22.88
C HIS A 531 -9.85 11.20 -22.31
N PHE A 532 -10.75 12.17 -22.49
CA PHE A 532 -10.50 13.55 -22.15
C PHE A 532 -10.07 13.71 -20.69
N LYS A 533 -8.98 14.46 -20.45
CA LYS A 533 -8.39 14.69 -19.11
C LYS A 533 -7.95 13.41 -18.37
N CYS A 534 -7.74 12.31 -19.07
CA CYS A 534 -7.22 11.08 -18.49
C CYS A 534 -5.97 11.34 -17.63
N THR A 535 -6.01 10.82 -16.41
CA THR A 535 -4.95 10.97 -15.40
C THR A 535 -4.24 9.67 -15.09
N HIS A 536 -4.93 8.54 -15.28
CA HIS A 536 -4.44 7.21 -14.92
C HIS A 536 -4.69 6.24 -16.07
N VAL A 537 -3.69 5.41 -16.38
CA VAL A 537 -3.76 4.35 -17.40
C VAL A 537 -3.10 3.12 -16.82
N GLU A 538 -3.80 1.99 -16.82
CA GLU A 538 -3.30 0.76 -16.24
C GLU A 538 -3.83 -0.46 -17.01
N TRP A 539 -2.92 -1.38 -17.33
CA TRP A 539 -3.28 -2.68 -17.89
C TRP A 539 -3.75 -3.61 -16.78
N ASP A 540 -4.76 -4.41 -17.09
CA ASP A 540 -5.08 -5.55 -16.25
C ASP A 540 -3.89 -6.55 -16.24
N PRO A 541 -3.72 -7.38 -15.19
CA PRO A 541 -2.58 -8.29 -15.10
C PRO A 541 -2.51 -9.32 -16.23
N SER A 542 -3.62 -9.61 -16.91
CA SER A 542 -3.65 -10.53 -18.06
C SER A 542 -3.24 -9.85 -19.38
N GLY A 543 -3.22 -8.52 -19.44
CA GLY A 543 -2.87 -7.75 -20.63
C GLY A 543 -3.94 -7.74 -21.73
N ARG A 544 -5.20 -8.06 -21.39
CA ARG A 544 -6.35 -8.10 -22.31
C ARG A 544 -7.16 -6.81 -22.30
N VAL A 545 -7.14 -6.09 -21.19
CA VAL A 545 -7.95 -4.90 -20.91
C VAL A 545 -7.07 -3.77 -20.42
N VAL A 546 -7.33 -2.56 -20.91
CA VAL A 546 -6.73 -1.32 -20.42
C VAL A 546 -7.82 -0.56 -19.69
N ALA A 547 -7.55 -0.18 -18.44
CA ALA A 547 -8.36 0.79 -17.72
C ALA A 547 -7.73 2.17 -17.86
N THR A 548 -8.57 3.17 -18.08
CA THR A 548 -8.18 4.57 -18.07
C THR A 548 -9.13 5.34 -17.17
N ALA A 549 -8.63 6.31 -16.42
CA ALA A 549 -9.44 7.00 -15.44
C ALA A 549 -9.09 8.48 -15.29
N VAL A 550 -10.13 9.25 -14.95
CA VAL A 550 -10.05 10.63 -14.49
C VAL A 550 -10.30 10.61 -12.99
N CYS A 551 -9.21 10.65 -12.23
CA CYS A 551 -9.23 10.65 -10.78
C CYS A 551 -8.97 12.06 -10.26
N GLN A 552 -9.62 12.42 -9.16
CA GLN A 552 -9.31 13.61 -8.40
C GLN A 552 -8.56 13.26 -7.10
N PRO A 553 -7.71 14.16 -6.58
CA PRO A 553 -7.11 13.99 -5.25
C PRO A 553 -8.17 13.91 -4.14
N LEU A 554 -7.86 13.18 -3.06
CA LEU A 554 -8.75 13.06 -1.90
C LEU A 554 -8.78 14.33 -1.05
N ASP A 555 -7.65 15.06 -0.98
CA ASP A 555 -7.64 16.41 -0.43
C ASP A 555 -8.35 17.32 -1.42
N ASN A 556 -9.37 18.04 -0.94
CA ASN A 556 -10.36 18.79 -1.72
C ASN A 556 -9.79 20.05 -2.41
N SER A 557 -8.52 20.00 -2.86
CA SER A 557 -7.70 21.10 -3.35
C SER A 557 -7.89 21.39 -4.85
N TYR A 558 -8.55 20.52 -5.61
CA TYR A 558 -8.76 20.67 -7.06
C TYR A 558 -10.23 20.51 -7.49
N TYR A 559 -11.01 21.58 -7.36
CA TYR A 559 -12.36 21.71 -7.93
C TYR A 559 -12.41 21.68 -9.48
N LYS A 560 -11.27 21.56 -10.17
CA LYS A 560 -11.16 21.68 -11.64
C LYS A 560 -11.51 20.39 -12.41
N LEU A 561 -11.66 19.25 -11.73
CA LEU A 561 -11.86 17.93 -12.36
C LEU A 561 -13.29 17.37 -12.19
N THR A 562 -14.24 18.15 -11.65
CA THR A 562 -15.48 17.58 -11.11
C THR A 562 -16.53 17.10 -12.14
N MET A 563 -16.44 17.44 -13.43
CA MET A 563 -17.53 17.17 -14.39
C MET A 563 -17.39 15.86 -15.20
N ASP A 564 -16.22 15.21 -15.21
CA ASP A 564 -15.96 14.00 -16.02
C ASP A 564 -15.15 12.94 -15.27
N ASN A 565 -15.26 12.91 -13.94
CA ASN A 565 -14.62 11.87 -13.13
C ASN A 565 -15.25 10.50 -13.42
N GLY A 566 -14.40 9.48 -13.55
CA GLY A 566 -14.84 8.15 -13.95
C GLY A 566 -13.73 7.30 -14.53
N TYR A 567 -14.12 6.17 -15.11
CA TYR A 567 -13.20 5.25 -15.76
C TYR A 567 -13.81 4.63 -17.02
N THR A 568 -12.92 4.29 -17.94
CA THR A 568 -13.25 3.62 -19.21
C THR A 568 -12.37 2.39 -19.35
N LEU A 569 -13.00 1.27 -19.67
CA LEU A 569 -12.34 0.01 -19.97
C LEU A 569 -12.26 -0.18 -21.50
N TRP A 570 -11.08 -0.55 -21.97
CA TRP A 570 -10.79 -0.81 -23.38
C TRP A 570 -10.25 -2.22 -23.54
N THR A 571 -10.52 -2.88 -24.66
CA THR A 571 -9.72 -4.06 -25.03
C THR A 571 -8.28 -3.65 -25.33
N PHE A 572 -7.36 -4.61 -25.38
CA PHE A 572 -5.98 -4.39 -25.82
C PHE A 572 -5.89 -3.80 -27.24
N GLN A 573 -6.95 -3.91 -28.04
CA GLN A 573 -7.06 -3.35 -29.40
C GLN A 573 -7.61 -1.92 -29.41
N GLY A 574 -8.03 -1.37 -28.26
CA GLY A 574 -8.63 -0.05 -28.17
C GLY A 574 -10.13 0.00 -28.45
N LYS A 575 -10.85 -1.13 -28.40
CA LYS A 575 -12.32 -1.13 -28.43
C LYS A 575 -12.85 -0.79 -27.04
N GLN A 576 -13.68 0.25 -26.93
CA GLN A 576 -14.37 0.59 -25.69
C GLN A 576 -15.30 -0.56 -25.27
N LEU A 577 -15.14 -1.00 -24.03
CA LEU A 577 -15.96 -2.04 -23.41
C LEU A 577 -17.04 -1.44 -22.51
N LEU A 578 -16.64 -0.47 -21.70
CA LEU A 578 -17.50 0.19 -20.71
C LEU A 578 -16.95 1.59 -20.44
N GLU A 579 -17.84 2.54 -20.19
CA GLU A 579 -17.52 3.85 -19.63
C GLU A 579 -18.49 4.14 -18.49
N GLU A 580 -17.94 4.44 -17.31
CA GLU A 580 -18.73 4.79 -16.14
C GLU A 580 -18.24 6.10 -15.54
N LYS A 581 -19.16 7.04 -15.38
CA LYS A 581 -18.94 8.26 -14.61
C LYS A 581 -19.20 7.99 -13.13
N LYS A 582 -18.30 8.47 -12.28
CA LYS A 582 -18.41 8.34 -10.82
C LYS A 582 -18.10 9.69 -10.18
N ASP A 583 -19.05 10.20 -9.40
CA ASP A 583 -18.82 11.40 -8.62
C ASP A 583 -17.76 11.15 -7.56
N ALA A 584 -16.94 12.17 -7.31
CA ALA A 584 -15.85 12.11 -6.36
C ALA A 584 -14.92 10.89 -6.50
N PHE A 585 -14.53 10.55 -7.74
CA PHE A 585 -13.68 9.39 -8.05
C PHE A 585 -12.21 9.60 -7.69
N TYR A 586 -11.65 8.75 -6.82
CA TYR A 586 -10.31 8.91 -6.26
C TYR A 586 -9.29 7.91 -6.80
N GLN A 587 -9.65 6.63 -6.92
CA GLN A 587 -8.71 5.59 -7.36
C GLN A 587 -9.41 4.48 -8.15
N PHE A 588 -8.71 4.02 -9.19
CA PHE A 588 -8.92 2.75 -9.87
C PHE A 588 -7.65 1.93 -9.69
N LEU A 589 -7.75 0.68 -9.21
CA LEU A 589 -6.60 -0.22 -9.13
C LEU A 589 -7.01 -1.64 -9.51
N TRP A 590 -6.32 -2.23 -10.49
CA TRP A 590 -6.44 -3.66 -10.74
C TRP A 590 -5.87 -4.46 -9.57
N ARG A 591 -6.50 -5.59 -9.24
CA ARG A 591 -5.98 -6.56 -8.28
C ARG A 591 -4.76 -7.24 -8.90
N PRO A 592 -3.55 -7.11 -8.32
CA PRO A 592 -2.35 -7.75 -8.87
C PRO A 592 -2.49 -9.27 -8.91
N ARG A 593 -1.87 -9.90 -9.93
CA ARG A 593 -1.72 -11.36 -9.99
C ARG A 593 -0.33 -11.81 -9.55
N PRO A 594 -0.22 -12.84 -8.69
CA PRO A 594 1.05 -13.46 -8.40
C PRO A 594 1.69 -14.00 -9.68
N ARG A 595 3.02 -14.20 -9.63
CA ARG A 595 3.73 -14.88 -10.71
C ARG A 595 3.17 -16.29 -10.92
N THR A 596 3.15 -16.72 -12.17
CA THR A 596 2.66 -18.04 -12.56
C THR A 596 3.44 -19.13 -11.82
N LEU A 597 2.72 -20.13 -11.32
CA LEU A 597 3.30 -21.33 -10.70
C LEU A 597 3.73 -22.38 -11.73
N LEU A 598 3.43 -22.17 -13.02
CA LEU A 598 3.81 -23.10 -14.08
C LEU A 598 5.33 -23.16 -14.21
N SER A 599 5.84 -24.38 -14.34
CA SER A 599 7.21 -24.60 -14.79
C SER A 599 7.38 -24.15 -16.25
N ASP A 600 8.62 -23.89 -16.66
CA ASP A 600 8.94 -23.53 -18.04
C ASP A 600 8.47 -24.63 -19.02
N GLU A 601 8.53 -25.90 -18.63
CA GLU A 601 8.05 -27.01 -19.45
C GLU A 601 6.53 -26.97 -19.66
N GLU A 602 5.76 -26.78 -18.58
CA GLU A 602 4.31 -26.66 -18.65
C GLU A 602 3.88 -25.43 -19.44
N TYR A 603 4.54 -24.29 -19.21
CA TYR A 603 4.29 -23.06 -19.97
C TYR A 603 4.53 -23.29 -21.47
N ASN A 604 5.66 -23.89 -21.84
CA ASN A 604 5.97 -24.21 -23.23
C ASN A 604 4.98 -25.22 -23.83
N ASN A 605 4.47 -26.16 -23.03
CA ASN A 605 3.43 -27.09 -23.45
C ASN A 605 2.10 -26.36 -23.74
N VAL A 606 1.71 -25.41 -22.89
CA VAL A 606 0.52 -24.56 -23.13
C VAL A 606 0.67 -23.76 -24.42
N VAL A 607 1.82 -23.12 -24.63
CA VAL A 607 2.10 -22.35 -25.86
C VAL A 607 2.04 -23.24 -27.10
N LYS A 608 2.62 -24.45 -27.05
CA LYS A 608 2.55 -25.42 -28.16
C LYS A 608 1.12 -25.88 -28.47
N ASN A 609 0.27 -26.01 -27.44
CA ASN A 609 -1.09 -26.50 -27.55
C ASN A 609 -2.16 -25.40 -27.53
N LEU A 610 -1.78 -24.14 -27.81
CA LEU A 610 -2.66 -22.97 -27.66
C LEU A 610 -4.00 -23.12 -28.40
N LYS A 611 -3.99 -23.63 -29.65
CA LYS A 611 -5.20 -23.86 -30.46
C LYS A 611 -6.21 -24.81 -29.81
N LYS A 612 -5.76 -25.77 -28.99
CA LYS A 612 -6.65 -26.67 -28.24
C LYS A 612 -7.36 -25.92 -27.12
N PHE A 613 -6.62 -25.09 -26.41
CA PHE A 613 -7.17 -24.27 -25.33
C PHE A 613 -8.11 -23.20 -25.88
N GLU A 614 -7.72 -22.50 -26.95
CA GLU A 614 -8.53 -21.51 -27.67
C GLU A 614 -9.92 -22.07 -28.01
N LYS A 615 -10.00 -23.22 -28.68
CA LYS A 615 -11.30 -23.86 -29.00
C LYS A 615 -12.15 -24.15 -27.76
N ARG A 616 -11.53 -24.57 -26.65
CA ARG A 616 -12.23 -24.81 -25.39
C ARG A 616 -12.77 -23.51 -24.80
N PHE A 617 -11.98 -22.45 -24.83
CA PHE A 617 -12.36 -21.11 -24.36
C PHE A 617 -13.49 -20.52 -25.20
N ASP A 618 -13.37 -20.55 -26.53
CA ASP A 618 -14.41 -20.09 -27.44
C ASP A 618 -15.74 -20.82 -27.21
N GLN A 619 -15.70 -22.13 -26.93
CA GLN A 619 -16.89 -22.89 -26.61
C GLN A 619 -17.52 -22.45 -25.28
N MET A 620 -16.71 -22.24 -24.24
CA MET A 620 -17.19 -21.74 -22.95
C MET A 620 -17.80 -20.34 -23.08
N ASP A 621 -17.14 -19.45 -23.82
CA ASP A 621 -17.63 -18.08 -24.08
C ASP A 621 -18.96 -18.08 -24.82
N ARG A 622 -19.11 -18.92 -25.86
CA ARG A 622 -20.38 -19.07 -26.59
C ARG A 622 -21.52 -19.60 -25.73
N LEU A 623 -21.22 -20.53 -24.81
CA LEU A 623 -22.20 -21.07 -23.88
C LEU A 623 -22.63 -19.99 -22.87
N LYS A 624 -21.67 -19.27 -22.28
CA LYS A 624 -21.95 -18.18 -21.35
C LYS A 624 -22.79 -17.08 -21.99
N GLU A 625 -22.44 -16.66 -23.21
CA GLU A 625 -23.21 -15.66 -23.97
C GLU A 625 -24.64 -16.12 -24.24
N ARG A 626 -24.83 -17.40 -24.60
CA ARG A 626 -26.17 -17.98 -24.80
C ARG A 626 -26.99 -17.97 -23.53
N GLU A 627 -26.39 -18.34 -22.39
CA GLU A 627 -27.06 -18.32 -21.08
C GLU A 627 -27.44 -16.89 -20.69
N ARG A 628 -26.56 -15.91 -20.92
CA ARG A 628 -26.85 -14.49 -20.68
C ARG A 628 -28.05 -14.00 -21.49
N LEU A 629 -28.03 -14.20 -22.81
CA LEU A 629 -29.13 -13.78 -23.68
C LEU A 629 -30.46 -14.47 -23.32
N ALA A 630 -30.40 -15.73 -22.87
CA ALA A 630 -31.57 -16.44 -22.39
C ALA A 630 -32.12 -15.84 -21.08
N ALA A 631 -31.24 -15.48 -20.13
CA ALA A 631 -31.60 -14.85 -18.87
C ALA A 631 -32.21 -13.45 -19.08
N GLU A 632 -31.59 -12.62 -19.93
CA GLU A 632 -32.10 -11.29 -20.28
C GLU A 632 -33.48 -11.38 -20.93
N LYS A 633 -33.65 -12.31 -21.88
CA LYS A 633 -34.96 -12.57 -22.49
C LYS A 633 -35.99 -13.03 -21.47
N ALA A 634 -35.61 -13.90 -20.53
CA ALA A 634 -36.51 -14.37 -19.48
C ALA A 634 -36.93 -13.23 -18.53
N GLU A 635 -36.00 -12.37 -18.13
CA GLU A 635 -36.30 -11.20 -17.30
C GLU A 635 -37.21 -10.20 -18.03
N ARG A 636 -36.92 -9.92 -19.30
CA ARG A 636 -37.77 -9.06 -20.14
C ARG A 636 -39.19 -9.61 -20.22
N ASN A 637 -39.33 -10.90 -20.50
CA ASN A 637 -40.63 -11.55 -20.55
C ASN A 637 -41.36 -11.49 -19.19
N ARG A 638 -40.63 -11.65 -18.07
CA ARG A 638 -41.20 -11.53 -16.72
C ARG A 638 -41.72 -10.10 -16.48
N LYS A 639 -40.94 -9.07 -16.79
CA LYS A 639 -41.34 -7.66 -16.65
C LYS A 639 -42.52 -7.31 -17.54
N GLU A 640 -42.54 -7.83 -18.76
CA GLU A 640 -43.67 -7.66 -19.69
C GLU A 640 -44.94 -8.29 -19.13
N GLN A 641 -44.84 -9.49 -18.57
CA GLN A 641 -45.96 -10.17 -17.92
C GLN A 641 -46.45 -9.40 -16.68
N GLU A 642 -45.55 -8.99 -15.78
CA GLU A 642 -45.89 -8.17 -14.60
C GLU A 642 -46.60 -6.86 -14.99
N PHE A 643 -46.15 -6.22 -16.09
CA PHE A 643 -46.78 -5.02 -16.62
C PHE A 643 -48.18 -5.29 -17.20
N GLN A 644 -48.34 -6.38 -17.96
CA GLN A 644 -49.64 -6.80 -18.50
C GLN A 644 -50.62 -7.11 -17.37
N GLU A 645 -50.21 -7.86 -16.34
CA GLU A 645 -51.04 -8.17 -15.17
C GLU A 645 -51.44 -6.89 -14.40
N LEU A 646 -50.52 -5.93 -14.25
CA LEU A 646 -50.81 -4.64 -13.64
C LEU A 646 -51.82 -3.83 -14.47
N LEU A 647 -51.66 -3.82 -15.80
CA LEU A 647 -52.55 -3.12 -16.72
C LEU A 647 -53.96 -3.70 -16.66
N GLU A 648 -54.10 -5.02 -16.74
CA GLU A 648 -55.39 -5.72 -16.63
C GLU A 648 -56.08 -5.42 -15.30
N LYS A 649 -55.34 -5.46 -14.19
CA LYS A 649 -55.88 -5.11 -12.87
C LYS A 649 -56.36 -3.66 -12.79
N ARG A 650 -55.61 -2.72 -13.36
CA ARG A 650 -55.98 -1.30 -13.38
C ARG A 650 -57.18 -1.06 -14.28
N LEU A 651 -57.22 -1.66 -15.46
CA LEU A 651 -58.37 -1.60 -16.37
C LEU A 651 -59.62 -2.15 -15.69
N ALA A 652 -59.56 -3.34 -15.08
CA ALA A 652 -60.69 -3.91 -14.36
C ALA A 652 -61.20 -3.00 -13.22
N THR A 653 -60.28 -2.35 -12.49
CA THR A 653 -60.63 -1.38 -11.43
C THR A 653 -61.26 -0.12 -12.00
N ALA A 654 -60.73 0.40 -13.10
CA ALA A 654 -61.25 1.58 -13.79
C ALA A 654 -62.67 1.30 -14.33
N THR A 655 -62.87 0.17 -15.00
CA THR A 655 -64.19 -0.26 -15.49
C THR A 655 -65.19 -0.42 -14.34
N ALA A 656 -64.78 -1.03 -13.22
CA ALA A 656 -65.66 -1.17 -12.05
C ALA A 656 -66.07 0.16 -11.42
N ARG A 657 -65.18 1.17 -11.47
CA ARG A 657 -65.42 2.52 -10.93
C ARG A 657 -65.93 3.52 -11.97
N ARG A 658 -66.10 3.12 -13.23
CA ARG A 658 -66.48 4.03 -14.33
C ARG A 658 -67.73 4.83 -14.00
N ALA A 659 -68.77 4.19 -13.45
CA ALA A 659 -69.99 4.88 -13.06
C ALA A 659 -69.76 5.96 -11.98
N GLU A 660 -68.84 5.72 -11.03
CA GLU A 660 -68.45 6.72 -10.02
C GLU A 660 -67.68 7.88 -10.66
N TYR A 661 -66.76 7.60 -11.59
CA TYR A 661 -66.00 8.62 -12.31
C TYR A 661 -66.88 9.50 -13.19
N VAL A 662 -67.81 8.91 -13.95
CA VAL A 662 -68.80 9.63 -14.77
C VAL A 662 -69.68 10.51 -13.89
N ALA A 663 -70.12 10.02 -12.73
CA ALA A 663 -70.92 10.82 -11.79
C ALA A 663 -70.14 12.00 -11.20
N LEU A 664 -68.83 11.85 -10.96
CA LEU A 664 -67.95 12.94 -10.51
C LEU A 664 -67.69 14.00 -11.59
N LEU A 665 -67.90 13.66 -12.87
CA LEU A 665 -67.72 14.53 -14.02
C LEU A 665 -69.06 15.07 -14.56
N ASP A 666 -70.08 15.19 -13.70
CA ASP A 666 -71.42 15.68 -14.07
C ASP A 666 -72.05 14.93 -15.26
N GLY A 667 -71.76 13.62 -15.38
CA GLY A 667 -72.28 12.76 -16.44
C GLY A 667 -71.39 12.68 -17.69
N TYR A 668 -70.26 13.38 -17.73
CA TYR A 668 -69.30 13.28 -18.83
C TYR A 668 -68.45 12.00 -18.72
N ASP A 669 -68.53 11.14 -19.73
CA ASP A 669 -67.73 9.93 -19.80
C ASP A 669 -66.49 10.13 -20.68
N SER A 670 -65.35 10.36 -20.03
CA SER A 670 -64.07 10.51 -20.72
C SER A 670 -63.61 9.23 -21.44
N GLU A 671 -64.27 8.08 -21.27
CA GLU A 671 -63.98 6.86 -22.02
C GLU A 671 -64.99 6.59 -23.14
N ASP A 672 -65.95 7.48 -23.38
CA ASP A 672 -66.85 7.39 -24.53
C ASP A 672 -66.22 8.06 -25.76
N GLU A 673 -65.78 7.26 -26.73
CA GLU A 673 -65.17 7.76 -27.97
C GLU A 673 -66.10 8.68 -28.79
N SER A 674 -67.41 8.65 -28.55
CA SER A 674 -68.37 9.55 -29.21
C SER A 674 -68.35 10.99 -28.67
N GLU A 675 -67.79 11.20 -27.47
CA GLU A 675 -67.58 12.52 -26.86
C GLU A 675 -66.29 13.22 -27.37
N TYR A 676 -65.47 12.51 -28.13
CA TYR A 676 -64.23 13.04 -28.71
C TYR A 676 -64.46 13.61 -30.11
N ILE A 677 -64.08 14.88 -30.32
CA ILE A 677 -63.98 15.46 -31.66
C ILE A 677 -62.59 15.13 -32.22
N VAL A 678 -62.52 14.12 -33.09
CA VAL A 678 -61.27 13.76 -33.78
C VAL A 678 -60.94 14.82 -34.83
N GLN A 679 -60.01 15.73 -34.53
CA GLN A 679 -59.42 16.65 -35.52
C GLN A 679 -58.16 16.02 -36.12
N SER A 680 -58.25 15.65 -37.40
CA SER A 680 -57.09 15.18 -38.17
C SER A 680 -56.32 16.38 -38.73
N HIS A 681 -55.11 16.61 -38.23
CA HIS A 681 -54.17 17.58 -38.80
C HIS A 681 -53.16 16.84 -39.68
N THR A 682 -53.20 17.10 -40.98
CA THR A 682 -52.17 16.63 -41.92
C THR A 682 -51.04 17.66 -41.94
N TYR A 683 -49.83 17.23 -41.56
CA TYR A 683 -48.62 18.02 -41.71
C TYR A 683 -47.81 17.42 -42.85
N ASP A 684 -47.65 18.16 -43.94
CA ASP A 684 -46.77 17.77 -45.05
C ASP A 684 -45.35 18.25 -44.74
N ASP A 685 -44.50 17.35 -44.25
CA ASP A 685 -43.06 17.59 -44.12
C ASP A 685 -42.36 17.22 -45.44
N VAL A 686 -41.76 18.22 -46.10
CA VAL A 686 -40.92 18.00 -47.29
C VAL A 686 -39.61 17.39 -46.83
N LEU A 687 -39.46 16.07 -47.01
CA LEU A 687 -38.30 15.32 -46.52
C LEU A 687 -37.03 15.50 -47.37
N GLU A 688 -37.15 15.87 -48.65
CA GLU A 688 -35.99 16.06 -49.53
C GLU A 688 -36.38 16.93 -50.76
N GLU A 689 -35.67 18.04 -50.98
CA GLU A 689 -35.81 18.90 -52.16
C GLU A 689 -34.53 18.81 -52.99
N LYS A 690 -34.66 18.50 -54.28
CA LYS A 690 -33.52 18.31 -55.20
C LYS A 690 -33.72 19.17 -56.45
N GLU A 691 -32.98 20.26 -56.56
CA GLU A 691 -32.91 21.08 -57.77
C GLU A 691 -31.94 20.47 -58.79
N GLU A 692 -32.42 20.14 -59.99
CA GLU A 692 -31.57 19.82 -61.14
C GLU A 692 -31.62 20.96 -62.18
N VAL A 693 -30.46 21.58 -62.42
CA VAL A 693 -30.29 22.60 -63.46
C VAL A 693 -30.09 21.90 -64.81
N MET A 694 -31.15 21.83 -65.61
CA MET A 694 -31.08 21.37 -67.00
C MET A 694 -30.55 22.49 -67.91
N ARG A 695 -29.28 22.42 -68.33
CA ARG A 695 -28.77 23.21 -69.47
C ARG A 695 -29.17 22.52 -70.78
N LYS A 696 -29.90 23.26 -71.62
CA LYS A 696 -30.25 22.88 -73.00
C LYS A 696 -29.02 22.78 -73.91
#